data_AF-A0A925VBS6-F1
#
_entry.id   AF-A0A925VBS6-F1
#
_cell.length_a   1.000
_cell.length_b   1.000
_cell.length_c   1.000
_cell.angle_alpha   90.00
_cell.angle_beta   90.00
_cell.angle_gamma   90.00
#
_symmetry.space_group_name_H-M   'P 1'
#
loop_
_entity.id
_entity.type
_entity.pdbx_description
1 polymer ?
#
loop_
_entity_poly.entity_id
_entity_poly.type
_entity_poly.pdbx_seq_one_letter_code
_entity_poly.pdbx_strand_id
1 'polypeptide(L)'
;LVQACAALADAGRPEDAPRLRRAAARVMVPGGAPEEVQLTRRVLDAIVDVHRQGRERREQIPTPEHVRAPDTIDEAGLAELLPGRDWFYAKVSNPRLVWSSARAALARLSGGSAADRQMVGEVVKNLLARAGTGLFADDAGLDLSRGIECATNPKISSGEVCTAWVTDRDRVLTLLAERDFGEDDGLVLPLHVAQGFAKAPRFLSALPLFLPGMLVTEDPAPEQPIVFEERVRTEVLLGPHRLHSSLIVRGHPGEIDIDEEHYLFVGDRMFAFTTRRLANAVLGASTKVLAADPEFIALAQRLHGDAGIVGAGLGAAAEGNASTIELAVDERGLRFRQLVRNEDPIGDAAEVIAQLPADAAATWSVGSGAPREELAATTTPGDDEGTAPPAELSRTRGSIAFGWYPRAGEGLWHDWAIALEPTEQDRRALARAKLIPRSPGIVRAGVHAAVRDRLLVYASSRVLLDRALTTQAGGARARVFARGSFRGGPSSTAVNAARSGELAFRRFLSLGLGVVESAEYQADDEAGAGLLAIAGRITLALADDDRPSDVVDAWLAAHDDSNSILLPRPLQPRDLAAKLTYVLEVVEPEAFVQRVLSGSPRQGASIEPPGSGAPRVRVTVTPDSAGELVLSAAERRRALAPTRDYPADAARVRELLPVIIGKQTDPNKIAALVVAWVHKRIRYEITPRRVDGAKVLENGRGDCSEYATLTVTLLRAAGVPAQERSGMMASGTDMTAHAWAAYHDGKRWHEIDPTAGTASVTAGHLEMSVIDVLALDAVGGLKVIAIE
;
A
#
# COMPACT_ATOMS: atom_id res chain seq x y z
N LEU A 1 26.72 -30.13 21.92
CA LEU A 1 26.64 -30.15 20.44
C LEU A 1 26.35 -31.53 19.87
N VAL A 2 27.26 -32.51 19.91
CA VAL A 2 27.01 -33.86 19.35
C VAL A 2 25.75 -34.54 19.93
N GLN A 3 25.47 -34.39 21.23
CA GLN A 3 24.23 -34.88 21.86
C GLN A 3 22.97 -34.07 21.47
N ALA A 4 23.10 -32.77 21.18
CA ALA A 4 21.99 -31.92 20.74
C ALA A 4 21.65 -32.16 19.25
N CYS A 5 22.67 -32.37 18.41
CA CYS A 5 22.51 -32.79 17.03
C CYS A 5 22.02 -34.24 16.91
N ALA A 6 22.32 -35.11 17.89
CA ALA A 6 21.72 -36.44 17.99
C ALA A 6 20.23 -36.35 18.37
N ALA A 7 19.87 -35.47 19.32
CA ALA A 7 18.48 -35.22 19.70
C ALA A 7 17.63 -34.60 18.57
N LEU A 8 18.22 -33.74 17.73
CA LEU A 8 17.58 -33.21 16.51
C LEU A 8 17.48 -34.25 15.38
N ALA A 9 18.47 -35.15 15.25
CA ALA A 9 18.46 -36.23 14.27
C ALA A 9 17.46 -37.35 14.62
N ASP A 10 17.15 -37.56 15.90
CA ASP A 10 16.14 -38.53 16.35
C ASP A 10 14.70 -37.99 16.24
N ALA A 11 14.52 -36.69 15.98
CA ALA A 11 13.21 -36.01 15.94
C ALA A 11 12.77 -35.54 14.53
N GLY A 12 13.65 -35.59 13.53
CA GLY A 12 13.37 -35.30 12.12
C GLY A 12 13.29 -36.58 11.26
N ARG A 13 13.13 -36.44 9.94
CA ARG A 13 13.27 -37.59 9.04
C ARG A 13 14.74 -38.06 9.05
N PRO A 14 15.03 -39.38 9.05
CA PRO A 14 16.40 -39.90 9.12
C PRO A 14 17.34 -39.35 8.04
N GLU A 15 16.79 -38.99 6.87
CA GLU A 15 17.49 -38.34 5.75
C GLU A 15 18.07 -36.94 6.03
N ASP A 16 17.60 -36.21 7.05
CA ASP A 16 18.08 -34.85 7.37
C ASP A 16 19.31 -34.86 8.29
N ALA A 17 19.55 -35.98 8.98
CA ALA A 17 20.66 -36.15 9.92
C ALA A 17 22.05 -35.88 9.29
N PRO A 18 22.37 -36.28 8.05
CA PRO A 18 23.66 -35.98 7.41
C PRO A 18 23.82 -34.51 7.03
N ARG A 19 22.73 -33.76 6.80
CA ARG A 19 22.77 -32.32 6.49
C ARG A 19 22.97 -31.52 7.79
N LEU A 20 22.20 -31.83 8.83
CA LEU A 20 22.32 -31.22 10.16
C LEU A 20 23.68 -31.55 10.81
N ARG A 21 24.18 -32.78 10.67
CA ARG A 21 25.55 -33.13 11.10
C ARG A 21 26.63 -32.42 10.29
N ARG A 22 26.41 -32.12 8.99
CA ARG A 22 27.36 -31.34 8.17
C ARG A 22 27.37 -29.85 8.53
N ALA A 23 26.22 -29.27 8.84
CA ALA A 23 26.12 -27.92 9.39
C ALA A 23 26.83 -27.84 10.75
N ALA A 24 26.62 -28.83 11.62
CA ALA A 24 27.29 -28.93 12.93
C ALA A 24 28.80 -29.22 12.83
N ALA A 25 29.24 -30.03 11.87
CA ALA A 25 30.65 -30.42 11.70
C ALA A 25 31.52 -29.34 11.04
N ARG A 26 30.92 -28.37 10.33
CA ARG A 26 31.63 -27.18 9.84
C ARG A 26 32.01 -26.21 10.95
N VAL A 27 31.52 -26.43 12.17
CA VAL A 27 31.75 -25.59 13.35
C VAL A 27 32.56 -26.38 14.39
N MET A 28 33.83 -26.67 14.06
CA MET A 28 34.84 -27.05 15.04
C MET A 28 35.75 -25.85 15.26
N VAL A 29 35.58 -25.13 16.37
CA VAL A 29 36.37 -23.94 16.67
C VAL A 29 37.17 -24.12 17.96
N PRO A 30 38.50 -24.01 17.94
CA PRO A 30 39.33 -23.99 19.15
C PRO A 30 39.09 -22.72 19.99
N GLY A 31 39.44 -22.75 21.28
CA GLY A 31 39.23 -21.63 22.21
C GLY A 31 39.92 -20.34 21.76
N GLY A 32 39.18 -19.22 21.81
CA GLY A 32 39.63 -17.87 21.40
C GLY A 32 38.88 -17.26 20.20
N ALA A 33 37.72 -17.81 19.83
CA ALA A 33 37.06 -17.49 18.56
C ALA A 33 36.39 -16.09 18.49
N PRO A 34 36.30 -15.48 17.28
CA PRO A 34 35.65 -14.19 17.01
C PRO A 34 34.15 -14.14 17.38
N GLU A 35 33.58 -12.94 17.47
CA GLU A 35 32.19 -12.63 17.87
C GLU A 35 31.12 -13.47 17.14
N GLU A 36 31.35 -13.79 15.87
CA GLU A 36 30.49 -14.62 15.01
C GLU A 36 30.34 -16.08 15.49
N VAL A 37 31.33 -16.61 16.21
CA VAL A 37 31.29 -17.97 16.77
C VAL A 37 30.53 -18.00 18.11
N GLN A 38 30.60 -16.92 18.88
CA GLN A 38 29.74 -16.74 20.06
C GLN A 38 28.28 -16.51 19.65
N LEU A 39 28.06 -15.85 18.53
CA LEU A 39 26.75 -15.72 17.89
C LEU A 39 26.20 -17.09 17.52
N THR A 40 26.97 -17.92 16.81
CA THR A 40 26.59 -19.29 16.44
C THR A 40 26.25 -20.19 17.65
N ARG A 41 26.99 -20.06 18.76
CA ARG A 41 26.65 -20.77 20.02
C ARG A 41 25.34 -20.27 20.64
N ARG A 42 25.10 -18.96 20.64
CA ARG A 42 23.83 -18.37 21.08
C ARG A 42 22.66 -18.82 20.21
N VAL A 43 22.84 -18.93 18.89
CA VAL A 43 21.86 -19.50 17.95
C VAL A 43 21.54 -20.96 18.28
N LEU A 44 22.54 -21.78 18.60
CA LEU A 44 22.31 -23.18 18.95
C LEU A 44 21.65 -23.35 20.33
N ASP A 45 22.06 -22.57 21.32
CA ASP A 45 21.43 -22.55 22.65
C ASP A 45 19.98 -22.03 22.55
N ALA A 46 19.73 -21.02 21.70
CA ALA A 46 18.41 -20.51 21.33
C ALA A 46 17.53 -21.61 20.71
N ILE A 47 18.00 -22.34 19.71
CA ILE A 47 17.25 -23.43 19.07
C ILE A 47 16.90 -24.54 20.08
N VAL A 48 17.83 -24.85 21.01
CA VAL A 48 17.59 -25.82 22.10
C VAL A 48 16.56 -25.29 23.10
N ASP A 49 16.62 -24.02 23.48
CA ASP A 49 15.65 -23.38 24.37
C ASP A 49 14.27 -23.25 23.71
N VAL A 50 14.18 -22.95 22.42
CA VAL A 50 12.94 -22.99 21.64
C VAL A 50 12.34 -24.39 21.65
N HIS A 51 13.15 -25.43 21.49
CA HIS A 51 12.66 -26.81 21.60
C HIS A 51 12.23 -27.17 23.02
N ARG A 52 12.92 -26.66 24.05
CA ARG A 52 12.56 -26.86 25.47
C ARG A 52 11.26 -26.14 25.82
N GLN A 53 11.13 -24.86 25.47
CA GLN A 53 9.91 -24.07 25.63
C GLN A 53 8.77 -24.63 24.79
N GLY A 54 9.06 -25.11 23.58
CA GLY A 54 8.12 -25.86 22.75
C GLY A 54 7.63 -27.11 23.49
N ARG A 55 8.52 -27.89 24.10
CA ARG A 55 8.16 -29.05 24.94
C ARG A 55 7.33 -28.66 26.17
N GLU A 56 7.73 -27.62 26.90
CA GLU A 56 7.02 -27.10 28.07
C GLU A 56 5.62 -26.56 27.68
N ARG A 57 5.50 -25.86 26.54
CA ARG A 57 4.21 -25.44 25.96
C ARG A 57 3.37 -26.65 25.50
N ARG A 58 3.99 -27.68 24.92
CA ARG A 58 3.31 -28.95 24.55
C ARG A 58 2.72 -29.65 25.77
N GLU A 59 3.39 -29.61 26.91
CA GLU A 59 2.91 -30.16 28.18
C GLU A 59 1.76 -29.33 28.79
N GLN A 60 1.68 -28.03 28.47
CA GLN A 60 0.63 -27.13 28.93
C GLN A 60 -0.62 -27.09 28.02
N ILE A 61 -0.55 -27.62 26.80
CA ILE A 61 -1.70 -27.66 25.89
C ILE A 61 -2.49 -28.96 26.13
N PRO A 62 -3.74 -28.90 26.63
CA PRO A 62 -4.53 -30.09 26.90
C PRO A 62 -4.73 -30.91 25.62
N THR A 63 -4.38 -32.19 25.65
CA THR A 63 -4.72 -33.13 24.56
C THR A 63 -6.18 -33.55 24.75
N PRO A 64 -7.01 -33.56 23.69
CA PRO A 64 -8.41 -34.00 23.83
C PRO A 64 -8.48 -35.44 24.32
N GLU A 65 -9.36 -35.74 25.28
CA GLU A 65 -9.58 -37.11 25.77
C GLU A 65 -10.09 -38.04 24.67
N HIS A 66 -10.89 -37.50 23.75
CA HIS A 66 -11.43 -38.22 22.60
C HIS A 66 -11.14 -37.42 21.32
N VAL A 67 -10.43 -38.04 20.38
CA VAL A 67 -10.07 -37.46 19.08
C VAL A 67 -10.95 -38.10 18.00
N ARG A 68 -11.47 -37.30 17.07
CA ARG A 68 -12.30 -37.77 15.94
C ARG A 68 -11.52 -38.74 15.05
N ALA A 69 -12.21 -39.73 14.47
CA ALA A 69 -11.62 -40.61 13.48
C ALA A 69 -11.34 -39.85 12.16
N PRO A 70 -10.32 -40.25 11.36
CA PRO A 70 -10.04 -39.64 10.06
C PRO A 70 -11.27 -39.57 9.14
N ASP A 71 -12.03 -40.66 9.01
CA ASP A 71 -13.21 -40.73 8.14
C ASP A 71 -14.27 -39.70 8.52
N THR A 72 -14.47 -39.46 9.83
CA THR A 72 -15.40 -38.42 10.33
C THR A 72 -14.96 -37.01 9.94
N ILE A 73 -13.65 -36.77 9.86
CA ILE A 73 -13.09 -35.47 9.48
C ILE A 73 -13.21 -35.26 7.97
N ASP A 74 -13.00 -36.32 7.17
CA ASP A 74 -13.06 -36.26 5.72
C ASP A 74 -14.46 -35.86 5.21
N GLU A 75 -15.50 -36.47 5.77
CA GLU A 75 -16.90 -36.28 5.34
C GLU A 75 -17.54 -34.97 5.83
N ALA A 76 -17.07 -34.41 6.94
CA ALA A 76 -17.72 -33.29 7.63
C ALA A 76 -17.29 -31.92 7.12
N GLY A 77 -18.21 -30.97 6.96
CA GLY A 77 -17.87 -29.56 6.70
C GLY A 77 -17.13 -28.93 7.89
N LEU A 78 -16.36 -27.85 7.68
CA LEU A 78 -15.59 -27.26 8.78
C LEU A 78 -16.50 -26.84 9.94
N ALA A 79 -17.65 -26.22 9.67
CA ALA A 79 -18.61 -25.82 10.71
C ALA A 79 -19.17 -26.99 11.55
N GLU A 80 -19.15 -28.22 11.03
CA GLU A 80 -19.55 -29.43 11.76
C GLU A 80 -18.42 -29.97 12.66
N LEU A 81 -17.20 -29.48 12.46
CA LEU A 81 -16.02 -29.82 13.26
C LEU A 81 -15.74 -28.76 14.34
N LEU A 82 -16.17 -27.51 14.16
CA LEU A 82 -15.94 -26.40 15.10
C LEU A 82 -16.73 -26.60 16.41
N PRO A 83 -16.07 -26.80 17.56
CA PRO A 83 -16.76 -27.06 18.83
C PRO A 83 -17.30 -25.78 19.48
N GLY A 84 -18.50 -25.83 20.05
CA GLY A 84 -19.06 -24.76 20.88
C GLY A 84 -19.51 -23.53 20.09
N ARG A 85 -19.50 -22.37 20.76
CA ARG A 85 -19.86 -21.04 20.22
C ARG A 85 -18.59 -20.18 20.08
N ASP A 86 -18.78 -18.90 19.73
CA ASP A 86 -17.71 -17.90 19.60
C ASP A 86 -16.79 -18.10 18.40
N TRP A 87 -17.32 -18.67 17.32
CA TRP A 87 -16.62 -18.81 16.04
C TRP A 87 -17.12 -17.75 15.05
N PHE A 88 -16.19 -17.22 14.26
CA PHE A 88 -16.51 -16.60 12.98
C PHE A 88 -16.08 -17.58 11.88
N TYR A 89 -17.03 -18.00 11.05
CA TYR A 89 -16.84 -18.93 9.95
C TYR A 89 -16.99 -18.20 8.62
N ALA A 90 -16.08 -18.43 7.68
CA ALA A 90 -16.10 -17.88 6.33
C ALA A 90 -15.91 -19.00 5.30
N LYS A 91 -16.50 -18.81 4.12
CA LYS A 91 -16.46 -19.77 3.02
C LYS A 91 -16.35 -19.05 1.67
N VAL A 92 -15.51 -19.59 0.82
CA VAL A 92 -15.46 -19.27 -0.61
C VAL A 92 -15.97 -20.47 -1.38
N SER A 93 -17.14 -20.36 -2.00
CA SER A 93 -17.74 -21.49 -2.71
C SER A 93 -17.02 -21.81 -4.01
N ASN A 94 -16.50 -20.80 -4.71
CA ASN A 94 -15.75 -20.94 -5.96
C ASN A 94 -14.48 -20.06 -5.92
N PRO A 95 -13.39 -20.55 -5.30
CA PRO A 95 -12.13 -19.82 -5.22
C PRO A 95 -11.59 -19.39 -6.58
N ARG A 96 -11.71 -20.24 -7.61
CA ARG A 96 -11.26 -19.93 -8.98
C ARG A 96 -11.96 -18.68 -9.55
N LEU A 97 -13.27 -18.55 -9.36
CA LEU A 97 -14.03 -17.40 -9.86
C LEU A 97 -13.66 -16.11 -9.11
N VAL A 98 -13.57 -16.17 -7.78
CA VAL A 98 -13.20 -15.01 -6.95
C VAL A 98 -11.79 -14.53 -7.31
N TRP A 99 -10.85 -15.47 -7.42
CA TRP A 99 -9.46 -15.16 -7.72
C TRP A 99 -9.24 -14.64 -9.14
N SER A 100 -9.90 -15.22 -10.14
CA SER A 100 -9.83 -14.72 -11.52
C SER A 100 -10.41 -13.32 -11.65
N SER A 101 -11.52 -13.03 -10.96
CA SER A 101 -12.12 -11.69 -10.91
C SER A 101 -11.19 -10.67 -10.25
N ALA A 102 -10.58 -11.04 -9.10
CA ALA A 102 -9.61 -10.20 -8.41
C ALA A 102 -8.37 -9.92 -9.29
N ARG A 103 -7.79 -10.94 -9.93
CA ARG A 103 -6.64 -10.78 -10.83
C ARG A 103 -6.97 -9.90 -12.03
N ALA A 104 -8.16 -10.03 -12.61
CA ALA A 104 -8.59 -9.17 -13.71
C ALA A 104 -8.71 -7.70 -13.29
N ALA A 105 -9.29 -7.42 -12.12
CA ALA A 105 -9.36 -6.06 -11.56
C ALA A 105 -7.95 -5.51 -11.28
N LEU A 106 -7.08 -6.30 -10.66
CA LEU A 106 -5.69 -5.93 -10.37
C LEU A 106 -4.85 -5.70 -11.63
N ALA A 107 -5.08 -6.46 -12.71
CA ALA A 107 -4.43 -6.23 -13.99
C ALA A 107 -4.87 -4.89 -14.62
N ARG A 108 -6.14 -4.48 -14.46
CA ARG A 108 -6.66 -3.21 -14.99
C ARG A 108 -6.25 -1.99 -14.18
N LEU A 109 -5.96 -2.15 -12.89
CA LEU A 109 -5.30 -1.12 -12.08
C LEU A 109 -3.95 -0.69 -12.69
N SER A 110 -3.28 -1.60 -13.41
CA SER A 110 -2.01 -1.31 -14.04
C SER A 110 -2.17 -0.49 -15.34
N GLY A 111 -3.34 -0.39 -15.97
CA GLY A 111 -3.55 0.00 -17.39
C GLY A 111 -3.13 1.41 -17.87
N GLY A 112 -2.23 2.10 -17.19
CA GLY A 112 -1.68 3.39 -17.59
C GLY A 112 -0.44 3.34 -18.49
N SER A 113 0.39 4.37 -18.38
CA SER A 113 1.74 4.44 -18.98
C SER A 113 2.57 3.20 -18.61
N ALA A 114 3.70 2.97 -19.29
CA ALA A 114 4.59 1.85 -18.92
C ALA A 114 5.04 1.94 -17.45
N ALA A 115 5.17 3.16 -16.91
CA ALA A 115 5.55 3.41 -15.54
C ALA A 115 4.38 3.18 -14.55
N ASP A 116 3.15 3.54 -14.93
CA ASP A 116 1.96 3.27 -14.09
C ASP A 116 1.75 1.76 -13.94
N ARG A 117 1.95 1.01 -15.04
CA ARG A 117 1.92 -0.45 -15.04
C ARG A 117 2.93 -1.06 -14.08
N GLN A 118 4.13 -0.51 -14.05
CA GLN A 118 5.21 -0.99 -13.21
C GLN A 118 4.98 -0.61 -11.74
N MET A 119 4.58 0.63 -11.46
CA MET A 119 4.41 1.12 -10.08
C MET A 119 3.19 0.50 -9.40
N VAL A 120 2.02 0.52 -10.06
CA VAL A 120 0.83 -0.13 -9.53
C VAL A 120 1.02 -1.65 -9.52
N GLY A 121 1.73 -2.20 -10.51
CA GLY A 121 2.13 -3.60 -10.55
C GLY A 121 2.97 -4.03 -9.35
N GLU A 122 4.00 -3.27 -8.96
CA GLU A 122 4.84 -3.59 -7.81
C GLU A 122 4.12 -3.36 -6.46
N VAL A 123 3.28 -2.32 -6.34
CA VAL A 123 2.44 -2.14 -5.14
C VAL A 123 1.46 -3.30 -4.98
N VAL A 124 0.78 -3.68 -6.07
CA VAL A 124 -0.15 -4.82 -6.08
C VAL A 124 0.60 -6.12 -5.82
N LYS A 125 1.75 -6.36 -6.46
CA LYS A 125 2.59 -7.54 -6.24
C LYS A 125 3.03 -7.64 -4.78
N ASN A 126 3.48 -6.54 -4.17
CA ASN A 126 3.85 -6.52 -2.75
C ASN A 126 2.66 -6.77 -1.83
N LEU A 127 1.49 -6.20 -2.13
CA LEU A 127 0.25 -6.48 -1.38
C LEU A 127 -0.18 -7.94 -1.52
N LEU A 128 -0.09 -8.52 -2.72
CA LEU A 128 -0.45 -9.91 -2.99
C LEU A 128 0.57 -10.91 -2.40
N ALA A 129 1.85 -10.56 -2.39
CA ALA A 129 2.91 -11.33 -1.76
C ALA A 129 2.68 -11.38 -0.25
N ARG A 130 2.54 -10.21 0.40
CA ARG A 130 2.21 -10.10 1.84
C ARG A 130 0.89 -10.79 2.22
N ALA A 131 -0.03 -10.95 1.27
CA ALA A 131 -1.29 -11.66 1.48
C ALA A 131 -1.17 -13.20 1.32
N GLY A 132 0.03 -13.75 1.10
CA GLY A 132 0.28 -15.19 1.04
C GLY A 132 -0.34 -15.89 -0.18
N THR A 133 -0.61 -15.17 -1.27
CA THR A 133 -1.49 -15.67 -2.35
C THR A 133 -0.91 -16.79 -3.23
N GLY A 134 0.31 -17.25 -2.95
CA GLY A 134 1.03 -18.25 -3.74
C GLY A 134 0.27 -19.57 -3.91
N LEU A 135 -0.51 -20.00 -2.92
CA LEU A 135 -1.31 -21.22 -3.01
C LEU A 135 -2.50 -21.13 -3.98
N PHE A 136 -2.87 -19.94 -4.45
CA PHE A 136 -3.95 -19.74 -5.42
C PHE A 136 -3.47 -19.70 -6.88
N ALA A 137 -2.19 -19.97 -7.15
CA ALA A 137 -1.72 -20.17 -8.52
C ALA A 137 -2.33 -21.46 -9.12
N ASP A 138 -2.58 -21.46 -10.44
CA ASP A 138 -3.21 -22.62 -11.13
C ASP A 138 -2.39 -23.91 -11.01
N ASP A 139 -1.08 -23.80 -10.75
CA ASP A 139 -0.11 -24.89 -10.58
C ASP A 139 0.37 -25.08 -9.12
N ALA A 140 -0.30 -24.46 -8.15
CA ALA A 140 0.07 -24.55 -6.74
C ALA A 140 -0.34 -25.86 -6.05
N GLY A 141 -1.15 -26.67 -6.72
CA GLY A 141 -1.60 -27.97 -6.19
C GLY A 141 -2.90 -27.93 -5.38
N LEU A 142 -3.59 -26.78 -5.27
CA LEU A 142 -4.94 -26.70 -4.71
C LEU A 142 -6.02 -26.93 -5.78
N ASP A 143 -7.10 -27.62 -5.41
CA ASP A 143 -8.32 -27.72 -6.21
C ASP A 143 -9.22 -26.50 -5.99
N LEU A 144 -8.95 -25.43 -6.76
CA LEU A 144 -9.74 -24.19 -6.71
C LEU A 144 -11.16 -24.32 -7.28
N SER A 145 -11.56 -25.50 -7.78
CA SER A 145 -12.95 -25.76 -8.19
C SER A 145 -13.86 -26.10 -7.00
N ARG A 146 -13.26 -26.45 -5.86
CA ARG A 146 -13.97 -26.78 -4.62
C ARG A 146 -13.81 -25.67 -3.61
N GLY A 147 -14.76 -25.59 -2.68
CA GLY A 147 -14.81 -24.49 -1.72
C GLY A 147 -13.68 -24.55 -0.69
N ILE A 148 -13.28 -23.36 -0.21
CA ILE A 148 -12.37 -23.18 0.93
C ILE A 148 -13.19 -22.66 2.10
N GLU A 149 -12.97 -23.23 3.27
CA GLU A 149 -13.68 -22.87 4.49
C GLU A 149 -12.67 -22.50 5.57
N CYS A 150 -12.89 -21.40 6.28
CA CYS A 150 -12.00 -20.90 7.32
C CYS A 150 -12.79 -20.48 8.55
N ALA A 151 -12.15 -20.51 9.71
CA ALA A 151 -12.74 -20.02 10.94
C ALA A 151 -11.71 -19.54 11.96
N THR A 152 -12.14 -18.63 12.83
CA THR A 152 -11.37 -18.18 14.00
C THR A 152 -12.24 -18.19 15.26
N ASN A 153 -11.62 -18.40 16.41
CA ASN A 153 -12.26 -18.35 17.72
C ASN A 153 -11.34 -17.68 18.75
N PRO A 154 -11.56 -16.40 19.08
CA PRO A 154 -10.69 -15.63 19.94
C PRO A 154 -10.65 -16.13 21.40
N LYS A 155 -11.62 -16.97 21.82
CA LYS A 155 -11.61 -17.58 23.16
C LYS A 155 -10.68 -18.80 23.27
N ILE A 156 -10.40 -19.46 22.15
CA ILE A 156 -9.51 -20.62 22.10
C ILE A 156 -8.08 -20.18 21.79
N SER A 157 -7.94 -19.33 20.78
CA SER A 157 -6.65 -18.83 20.28
C SER A 157 -6.89 -17.61 19.39
N SER A 158 -5.92 -16.73 19.27
CA SER A 158 -5.92 -15.67 18.24
C SER A 158 -5.67 -16.22 16.83
N GLY A 159 -5.40 -17.52 16.68
CA GLY A 159 -5.14 -18.16 15.39
C GLY A 159 -6.40 -18.53 14.60
N GLU A 160 -6.17 -19.25 13.51
CA GLU A 160 -7.13 -19.54 12.46
C GLU A 160 -7.02 -21.01 12.03
N VAL A 161 -8.12 -21.54 11.51
CA VAL A 161 -8.19 -22.85 10.87
C VAL A 161 -8.82 -22.71 9.51
N CYS A 162 -8.20 -23.29 8.48
CA CYS A 162 -8.75 -23.35 7.14
C CYS A 162 -8.71 -24.76 6.59
N THR A 163 -9.62 -25.08 5.66
CA THR A 163 -9.62 -26.33 4.92
C THR A 163 -9.77 -26.08 3.42
N ALA A 164 -8.99 -26.80 2.65
CA ALA A 164 -8.94 -26.74 1.20
C ALA A 164 -8.75 -28.15 0.61
N TRP A 165 -9.06 -28.29 -0.67
CA TRP A 165 -8.88 -29.52 -1.43
C TRP A 165 -7.58 -29.45 -2.23
N VAL A 166 -6.88 -30.57 -2.34
CA VAL A 166 -5.52 -30.64 -2.88
C VAL A 166 -5.47 -31.63 -4.04
N THR A 167 -4.92 -31.20 -5.17
CA THR A 167 -4.62 -32.06 -6.34
C THR A 167 -3.18 -32.56 -6.34
N ASP A 168 -2.26 -31.79 -5.75
CA ASP A 168 -0.84 -32.14 -5.64
C ASP A 168 -0.30 -31.75 -4.26
N ARG A 169 -0.20 -32.75 -3.38
CA ARG A 169 0.24 -32.57 -2.01
C ARG A 169 1.70 -32.16 -1.89
N ASP A 170 2.58 -32.74 -2.71
CA ASP A 170 4.00 -32.45 -2.61
C ASP A 170 4.29 -31.02 -3.07
N ARG A 171 3.56 -30.54 -4.08
CA ARG A 171 3.63 -29.14 -4.51
C ARG A 171 3.16 -28.17 -3.43
N VAL A 172 2.02 -28.43 -2.78
CA VAL A 172 1.52 -27.61 -1.68
C VAL A 172 2.53 -27.57 -0.53
N LEU A 173 3.04 -28.72 -0.09
CA LEU A 173 4.07 -28.79 0.96
C LEU A 173 5.39 -28.10 0.58
N THR A 174 5.68 -27.97 -0.70
CA THR A 174 6.85 -27.23 -1.19
C THR A 174 6.63 -25.73 -1.03
N LEU A 175 5.50 -25.22 -1.51
CA LEU A 175 5.14 -23.80 -1.41
C LEU A 175 5.02 -23.33 0.04
N LEU A 176 4.35 -24.12 0.89
CA LEU A 176 4.19 -23.82 2.32
C LEU A 176 5.52 -23.68 3.07
N ALA A 177 6.58 -24.29 2.56
CA ALA A 177 7.89 -24.20 3.17
C ALA A 177 8.80 -23.13 2.57
N GLU A 178 8.41 -22.58 1.43
CA GLU A 178 9.04 -21.43 0.80
C GLU A 178 8.47 -20.12 1.33
N ARG A 179 7.36 -20.17 2.10
CA ARG A 179 6.74 -18.99 2.72
C ARG A 179 7.72 -18.18 3.56
N ASP A 180 7.47 -16.89 3.64
CA ASP A 180 8.22 -15.99 4.51
C ASP A 180 7.64 -15.97 5.93
N PHE A 181 8.46 -15.55 6.88
CA PHE A 181 8.04 -15.40 8.28
C PHE A 181 6.95 -14.34 8.41
N GLY A 182 5.90 -14.66 9.15
CA GLY A 182 4.74 -13.78 9.34
C GLY A 182 3.79 -13.77 8.14
N GLU A 183 4.09 -14.50 7.08
CA GLU A 183 3.09 -14.85 6.07
C GLU A 183 2.37 -16.13 6.52
N ASP A 184 1.07 -16.00 6.73
CA ASP A 184 0.17 -17.16 6.81
C ASP A 184 0.10 -17.81 5.43
N ASP A 185 -0.24 -19.10 5.37
CA ASP A 185 -0.32 -19.91 4.14
C ASP A 185 -1.25 -19.42 3.00
N GLY A 186 -1.83 -18.23 3.14
CA GLY A 186 -2.76 -17.62 2.19
C GLY A 186 -4.15 -18.24 2.23
N LEU A 187 -4.35 -19.41 2.84
CA LEU A 187 -5.67 -20.02 2.94
C LEU A 187 -6.59 -19.21 3.85
N VAL A 188 -6.03 -18.44 4.77
CA VAL A 188 -6.74 -17.51 5.67
C VAL A 188 -7.26 -16.26 4.95
N LEU A 189 -6.80 -16.00 3.72
CA LEU A 189 -7.18 -14.84 2.94
C LEU A 189 -8.70 -14.62 2.86
N PRO A 190 -9.56 -15.64 2.62
CA PRO A 190 -11.01 -15.46 2.66
C PRO A 190 -11.56 -14.95 3.99
N LEU A 191 -10.98 -15.39 5.11
CA LEU A 191 -11.38 -14.99 6.44
C LEU A 191 -10.99 -13.53 6.69
N HIS A 192 -9.73 -13.17 6.41
CA HIS A 192 -9.24 -11.79 6.50
C HIS A 192 -9.98 -10.86 5.55
N VAL A 193 -10.28 -11.32 4.35
CA VAL A 193 -11.04 -10.56 3.36
C VAL A 193 -12.47 -10.33 3.84
N ALA A 194 -13.13 -11.37 4.36
CA ALA A 194 -14.46 -11.24 4.95
C ALA A 194 -14.47 -10.26 6.13
N GLN A 195 -13.54 -10.39 7.08
CA GLN A 195 -13.56 -9.57 8.31
C GLN A 195 -13.02 -8.15 8.10
N GLY A 196 -12.01 -7.98 7.23
CA GLY A 196 -11.29 -6.74 7.01
C GLY A 196 -11.91 -5.83 5.95
N PHE A 197 -12.19 -6.35 4.75
CA PHE A 197 -12.64 -5.50 3.64
C PHE A 197 -14.04 -4.90 3.86
N ALA A 198 -14.93 -5.58 4.59
CA ALA A 198 -16.23 -4.99 4.93
C ALA A 198 -16.15 -3.82 5.91
N LYS A 199 -15.05 -3.73 6.68
CA LYS A 199 -14.80 -2.58 7.57
C LYS A 199 -14.06 -1.46 6.86
N ALA A 200 -13.39 -1.75 5.74
CA ALA A 200 -12.58 -0.77 5.02
C ALA A 200 -13.34 0.51 4.62
N PRO A 201 -14.59 0.48 4.12
CA PRO A 201 -15.31 1.72 3.82
C PRO A 201 -15.59 2.57 5.05
N ARG A 202 -15.86 1.94 6.20
CA ARG A 202 -16.05 2.66 7.47
C ARG A 202 -14.75 3.32 7.92
N PHE A 203 -13.66 2.56 7.91
CA PHE A 203 -12.32 3.06 8.19
C PHE A 203 -11.92 4.21 7.26
N LEU A 204 -12.06 4.06 5.94
CA LEU A 204 -11.73 5.08 4.95
C LEU A 204 -12.57 6.35 5.12
N SER A 205 -13.86 6.20 5.46
CA SER A 205 -14.76 7.33 5.70
C SER A 205 -14.36 8.15 6.93
N ALA A 206 -13.77 7.50 7.93
CA ALA A 206 -13.27 8.10 9.17
C ALA A 206 -11.76 8.38 9.14
N LEU A 207 -11.06 8.01 8.07
CA LEU A 207 -9.62 8.12 7.88
C LEU A 207 -9.04 9.46 8.35
N PRO A 208 -9.68 10.62 8.06
CA PRO A 208 -9.13 11.92 8.47
C PRO A 208 -8.86 12.02 9.97
N LEU A 209 -9.67 11.35 10.81
CA LEU A 209 -9.50 11.35 12.27
C LEU A 209 -8.21 10.66 12.71
N PHE A 210 -7.73 9.68 11.94
CA PHE A 210 -6.55 8.89 12.26
C PHE A 210 -5.28 9.39 11.57
N LEU A 211 -5.42 10.14 10.47
CA LEU A 211 -4.28 10.64 9.68
C LEU A 211 -3.21 11.35 10.52
N PRO A 212 -3.53 12.25 11.47
CA PRO A 212 -2.51 12.88 12.30
C PRO A 212 -1.66 11.87 13.07
N GLY A 213 -2.28 10.86 13.67
CA GLY A 213 -1.58 9.81 14.40
C GLY A 213 -0.78 8.87 13.50
N MET A 214 -1.25 8.65 12.26
CA MET A 214 -0.50 7.86 11.28
C MET A 214 0.72 8.61 10.74
N LEU A 215 0.60 9.92 10.53
CA LEU A 215 1.69 10.74 9.99
C LEU A 215 2.75 11.09 11.05
N VAL A 216 2.42 11.05 12.34
CA VAL A 216 3.41 11.17 13.41
C VAL A 216 4.06 9.81 13.60
N THR A 217 5.12 9.54 12.85
CA THR A 217 5.98 8.38 13.07
C THR A 217 6.97 8.71 14.18
N GLU A 218 6.89 8.01 15.31
CA GLU A 218 8.10 7.76 16.10
C GLU A 218 9.04 6.94 15.20
N ASP A 219 10.32 7.31 15.10
CA ASP A 219 11.29 6.48 14.38
C ASP A 219 11.17 5.06 14.96
N PRO A 220 10.73 4.06 14.16
CA PRO A 220 10.71 2.70 14.66
C PRO A 220 12.13 2.39 15.10
N ALA A 221 12.26 1.77 16.28
CA ALA A 221 13.56 1.30 16.72
C ALA A 221 14.19 0.51 15.57
N PRO A 222 15.46 0.77 15.19
CA PRO A 222 16.06 0.13 14.04
C PRO A 222 15.89 -1.39 14.18
N GLU A 223 15.23 -2.01 13.21
CA GLU A 223 15.03 -3.46 13.22
C GLU A 223 16.37 -4.13 13.46
N GLN A 224 16.44 -4.93 14.51
CA GLN A 224 17.69 -5.60 14.81
C GLN A 224 18.00 -6.57 13.66
N PRO A 225 19.26 -6.61 13.18
CA PRO A 225 19.59 -7.45 12.04
C PRO A 225 19.27 -8.90 12.33
N ILE A 226 18.58 -9.57 11.41
CA ILE A 226 18.36 -11.00 11.46
C ILE A 226 19.74 -11.68 11.37
N VAL A 227 20.12 -12.34 12.45
CA VAL A 227 21.38 -13.05 12.59
C VAL A 227 21.31 -14.41 11.89
N PHE A 228 20.16 -15.06 12.00
CA PHE A 228 19.86 -16.32 11.32
C PHE A 228 18.37 -16.46 11.10
N GLU A 229 18.01 -17.22 10.06
CA GLU A 229 16.69 -17.74 9.84
C GLU A 229 16.82 -19.23 9.51
N GLU A 230 16.09 -20.07 10.23
CA GLU A 230 16.07 -21.51 9.99
C GLU A 230 14.63 -21.99 9.83
N ARG A 231 14.42 -22.86 8.84
CA ARG A 231 13.12 -23.47 8.55
C ARG A 231 13.15 -24.94 8.94
N VAL A 232 12.23 -25.35 9.80
CA VAL A 232 12.16 -26.72 10.34
C VAL A 232 10.82 -27.34 9.95
N ARG A 233 10.88 -28.53 9.36
CA ARG A 233 9.70 -29.37 9.16
C ARG A 233 9.75 -30.55 10.12
N THR A 234 8.64 -30.82 10.79
CA THR A 234 8.50 -31.98 11.66
C THR A 234 7.08 -32.53 11.58
N GLU A 235 6.84 -33.67 12.21
CA GLU A 235 5.50 -34.23 12.34
C GLU A 235 5.11 -34.31 13.80
N VAL A 236 3.88 -33.88 14.09
CA VAL A 236 3.29 -33.94 15.43
C VAL A 236 2.13 -34.92 15.39
N LEU A 237 2.14 -35.87 16.32
CA LEU A 237 1.03 -36.81 16.50
C LEU A 237 -0.03 -36.22 17.42
N LEU A 238 -1.29 -36.36 17.00
CA LEU A 238 -2.48 -36.00 17.78
C LEU A 238 -3.50 -37.14 17.68
N GLY A 239 -3.45 -38.06 18.65
CA GLY A 239 -4.22 -39.31 18.55
C GLY A 239 -3.84 -40.09 17.28
N PRO A 240 -4.81 -40.44 16.41
CA PRO A 240 -4.52 -41.12 15.14
C PRO A 240 -4.00 -40.18 14.04
N HIS A 241 -4.01 -38.85 14.27
CA HIS A 241 -3.68 -37.86 13.25
C HIS A 241 -2.19 -37.53 13.24
N ARG A 242 -1.64 -37.42 12.03
CA ARG A 242 -0.27 -36.99 11.78
C ARG A 242 -0.31 -35.60 11.15
N LEU A 243 0.06 -34.60 11.95
CA LEU A 243 0.12 -33.21 11.51
C LEU A 243 1.53 -32.89 11.05
N HIS A 244 1.67 -32.37 9.84
CA HIS A 244 2.89 -31.72 9.37
C HIS A 244 3.02 -30.40 10.11
N SER A 245 4.21 -30.07 10.61
CA SER A 245 4.47 -28.81 11.29
C SER A 245 5.58 -28.09 10.55
N SER A 246 5.33 -26.85 10.15
CA SER A 246 6.34 -25.95 9.59
C SER A 246 6.66 -24.90 10.64
N LEU A 247 7.96 -24.69 10.91
CA LEU A 247 8.43 -23.67 11.83
C LEU A 247 9.47 -22.81 11.13
N ILE A 248 9.32 -21.49 11.25
CA ILE A 248 10.33 -20.52 10.85
C ILE A 248 10.87 -19.87 12.14
N VAL A 249 12.16 -20.01 12.37
CA VAL A 249 12.84 -19.48 13.55
C VAL A 249 13.79 -18.37 13.11
N ARG A 250 13.53 -17.14 13.56
CA ARG A 250 14.39 -15.99 13.35
C ARG A 250 15.11 -15.63 14.62
N GLY A 251 16.41 -15.36 14.52
CA GLY A 251 17.21 -14.87 15.63
C GLY A 251 17.66 -13.44 15.43
N HIS A 252 17.47 -12.64 16.47
CA HIS A 252 18.01 -11.30 16.61
C HIS A 252 19.07 -11.28 17.73
N PRO A 253 19.87 -10.22 17.86
CA PRO A 253 20.73 -9.95 19.02
C PRO A 253 19.97 -9.90 20.37
N GLY A 254 19.69 -11.06 20.95
CA GLY A 254 19.06 -11.19 22.28
C GLY A 254 17.58 -11.61 22.28
N GLU A 255 16.99 -11.82 21.11
CA GLU A 255 15.59 -12.23 20.93
C GLU A 255 15.47 -13.33 19.86
N ILE A 256 14.43 -14.15 19.97
CA ILE A 256 14.12 -15.23 19.02
C ILE A 256 12.63 -15.18 18.72
N ASP A 257 12.31 -15.08 17.44
CA ASP A 257 10.94 -15.13 16.96
C ASP A 257 10.66 -16.50 16.33
N ILE A 258 9.48 -17.02 16.59
CA ILE A 258 9.02 -18.31 16.08
C ILE A 258 7.66 -18.12 15.45
N ASP A 259 7.58 -18.54 14.20
CA ASP A 259 6.35 -18.70 13.45
C ASP A 259 6.13 -20.20 13.26
N GLU A 260 4.95 -20.70 13.65
CA GLU A 260 4.60 -22.12 13.64
C GLU A 260 3.23 -22.32 12.99
N GLU A 261 3.16 -23.24 12.03
CA GLU A 261 1.91 -23.68 11.41
C GLU A 261 1.83 -25.21 11.37
N HIS A 262 0.60 -25.73 11.36
CA HIS A 262 0.33 -27.16 11.31
C HIS A 262 -0.64 -27.53 10.19
N TYR A 263 -0.36 -28.61 9.48
CA TYR A 263 -1.17 -29.10 8.37
C TYR A 263 -1.56 -30.56 8.56
N LEU A 264 -2.85 -30.86 8.47
CA LEU A 264 -3.38 -32.22 8.47
C LEU A 264 -3.88 -32.55 7.06
N PHE A 265 -3.51 -33.73 6.56
CA PHE A 265 -4.05 -34.27 5.31
C PHE A 265 -4.91 -35.49 5.63
N VAL A 266 -6.17 -35.46 5.19
CA VAL A 266 -7.11 -36.58 5.24
C VAL A 266 -7.65 -36.78 3.83
N GLY A 267 -7.29 -37.90 3.20
CA GLY A 267 -7.54 -38.07 1.76
C GLY A 267 -6.93 -36.93 0.95
N ASP A 268 -7.76 -36.32 0.08
CA ASP A 268 -7.40 -35.18 -0.76
C ASP A 268 -7.69 -33.82 -0.09
N ARG A 269 -8.03 -33.82 1.19
CA ARG A 269 -8.40 -32.63 1.96
C ARG A 269 -7.28 -32.24 2.91
N MET A 270 -6.92 -30.96 2.87
CA MET A 270 -5.96 -30.36 3.79
C MET A 270 -6.70 -29.49 4.81
N PHE A 271 -6.19 -29.50 6.04
CA PHE A 271 -6.49 -28.51 7.05
C PHE A 271 -5.20 -27.79 7.41
N ALA A 272 -5.27 -26.47 7.50
CA ALA A 272 -4.21 -25.64 8.03
C ALA A 272 -4.66 -25.05 9.36
N PHE A 273 -3.76 -25.06 10.34
CA PHE A 273 -3.95 -24.52 11.67
C PHE A 273 -2.77 -23.64 12.02
N THR A 274 -3.02 -22.36 12.31
CA THR A 274 -1.95 -21.46 12.75
C THR A 274 -1.54 -21.72 14.21
N THR A 275 -2.32 -22.49 14.97
CA THR A 275 -1.91 -22.94 16.30
C THR A 275 -2.33 -24.37 16.60
N ARG A 276 -1.49 -25.07 17.38
CA ARG A 276 -1.82 -26.39 17.92
C ARG A 276 -3.08 -26.41 18.77
N ARG A 277 -3.42 -25.29 19.47
CA ARG A 277 -4.64 -25.21 20.28
C ARG A 277 -5.89 -25.36 19.44
N LEU A 278 -5.90 -24.77 18.24
CA LEU A 278 -7.00 -24.90 17.29
C LEU A 278 -7.07 -26.31 16.72
N ALA A 279 -5.92 -26.90 16.35
CA ALA A 279 -5.87 -28.29 15.93
C ALA A 279 -6.47 -29.23 16.99
N ASN A 280 -6.08 -29.08 18.26
CA ASN A 280 -6.66 -29.86 19.36
C ASN A 280 -8.17 -29.65 19.49
N ALA A 281 -8.66 -28.41 19.40
CA ALA A 281 -10.08 -28.10 19.54
C ALA A 281 -10.91 -28.72 18.40
N VAL A 282 -10.48 -28.55 17.15
CA VAL A 282 -11.22 -28.99 15.95
C VAL A 282 -11.17 -30.52 15.79
N LEU A 283 -10.02 -31.14 16.07
CA LEU A 283 -9.85 -32.60 15.97
C LEU A 283 -10.43 -33.33 17.19
N GLY A 284 -10.66 -32.64 18.31
CA GLY A 284 -11.37 -33.16 19.46
C GLY A 284 -12.83 -33.51 19.12
N ALA A 285 -13.32 -34.62 19.68
CA ALA A 285 -14.72 -34.99 19.56
C ALA A 285 -15.59 -34.06 20.41
N SER A 286 -16.58 -33.40 19.81
CA SER A 286 -17.58 -32.58 20.49
C SER A 286 -18.98 -32.90 19.96
N THR A 287 -19.95 -33.00 20.86
CA THR A 287 -21.38 -33.16 20.52
C THR A 287 -22.07 -31.82 20.26
N LYS A 288 -21.44 -30.70 20.65
CA LYS A 288 -21.93 -29.34 20.39
C LYS A 288 -21.03 -28.69 19.37
N VAL A 289 -21.52 -28.57 18.14
CA VAL A 289 -20.78 -28.05 16.99
C VAL A 289 -21.50 -26.83 16.40
N LEU A 290 -20.76 -25.92 15.78
CA LEU A 290 -21.28 -24.66 15.25
C LEU A 290 -22.43 -24.89 14.25
N ALA A 291 -22.28 -25.87 13.35
CA ALA A 291 -23.30 -26.19 12.34
C ALA A 291 -24.66 -26.61 12.93
N ALA A 292 -24.69 -27.07 14.19
CA ALA A 292 -25.90 -27.46 14.89
C ALA A 292 -26.49 -26.33 15.75
N ASP A 293 -25.83 -25.16 15.82
CA ASP A 293 -26.33 -24.02 16.59
C ASP A 293 -27.52 -23.36 15.88
N PRO A 294 -28.70 -23.23 16.52
CA PRO A 294 -29.89 -22.68 15.87
C PRO A 294 -29.71 -21.25 15.36
N GLU A 295 -28.92 -20.44 16.04
CA GLU A 295 -28.67 -19.06 15.63
C GLU A 295 -27.74 -19.01 14.41
N PHE A 296 -26.71 -19.87 14.39
CA PHE A 296 -25.84 -20.02 13.22
C PHE A 296 -26.65 -20.48 12.00
N ILE A 297 -27.53 -21.46 12.15
CA ILE A 297 -28.42 -21.94 11.07
C ILE A 297 -29.31 -20.80 10.56
N ALA A 298 -29.91 -20.02 11.46
CA ALA A 298 -30.77 -18.90 11.08
C ALA A 298 -30.01 -17.78 10.35
N LEU A 299 -28.76 -17.51 10.72
CA LEU A 299 -27.88 -16.56 10.03
C LEU A 299 -27.45 -17.10 8.67
N ALA A 300 -27.03 -18.36 8.59
CA ALA A 300 -26.59 -18.99 7.35
C ALA A 300 -27.70 -19.03 6.29
N GLN A 301 -28.97 -19.19 6.71
CA GLN A 301 -30.13 -19.12 5.81
C GLN A 301 -30.39 -17.73 5.21
N ARG A 302 -29.82 -16.67 5.78
CA ARG A 302 -29.95 -15.29 5.28
C ARG A 302 -28.89 -14.92 4.25
N LEU A 303 -27.88 -15.77 4.06
CA LEU A 303 -26.84 -15.58 3.06
C LEU A 303 -27.39 -15.85 1.65
N HIS A 304 -27.14 -14.94 0.72
CA HIS A 304 -27.49 -15.03 -0.68
C HIS A 304 -26.37 -15.76 -1.45
N GLY A 305 -26.76 -16.64 -2.38
CA GLY A 305 -25.82 -17.50 -3.12
C GLY A 305 -24.96 -16.81 -4.18
N ASP A 306 -25.16 -15.52 -4.42
CA ASP A 306 -24.50 -14.77 -5.51
C ASP A 306 -23.18 -14.10 -5.06
N ALA A 307 -22.81 -14.26 -3.78
CA ALA A 307 -21.57 -13.73 -3.23
C ALA A 307 -20.39 -14.69 -3.47
N GLY A 308 -19.21 -14.12 -3.74
CA GLY A 308 -17.98 -14.90 -3.91
C GLY A 308 -17.46 -15.46 -2.60
N ILE A 309 -17.59 -14.66 -1.53
CA ILE A 309 -17.19 -15.02 -0.16
C ILE A 309 -18.39 -14.75 0.75
N VAL A 310 -18.72 -15.71 1.61
CA VAL A 310 -19.78 -15.59 2.60
C VAL A 310 -19.24 -15.94 3.99
N GLY A 311 -19.83 -15.38 5.04
CA GLY A 311 -19.45 -15.70 6.40
C GLY A 311 -20.57 -15.48 7.40
N ALA A 312 -20.46 -16.16 8.53
CA ALA A 312 -21.35 -16.01 9.67
C ALA A 312 -20.57 -16.21 10.96
N GLY A 313 -20.87 -15.40 11.97
CA GLY A 313 -20.23 -15.49 13.27
C GLY A 313 -21.22 -15.39 14.42
N LEU A 314 -20.82 -15.94 15.56
CA LEU A 314 -21.53 -15.87 16.83
C LEU A 314 -20.61 -15.46 17.97
N GLY A 315 -21.21 -14.89 19.03
CA GLY A 315 -20.54 -14.56 20.28
C GLY A 315 -19.40 -13.57 20.12
N ALA A 316 -18.31 -13.77 20.87
CA ALA A 316 -17.17 -12.86 20.92
C ALA A 316 -16.41 -12.73 19.59
N ALA A 317 -16.61 -13.65 18.65
CA ALA A 317 -16.00 -13.57 17.32
C ALA A 317 -16.82 -12.75 16.32
N ALA A 318 -18.06 -12.39 16.66
CA ALA A 318 -18.97 -11.68 15.78
C ALA A 318 -19.16 -10.23 16.18
N GLU A 319 -19.28 -9.36 15.18
CA GLU A 319 -19.80 -8.01 15.38
C GLU A 319 -21.25 -8.09 15.89
N GLY A 320 -21.59 -7.30 16.91
CA GLY A 320 -22.93 -7.31 17.52
C GLY A 320 -23.35 -8.65 18.15
N ASN A 321 -22.41 -9.49 18.58
CA ASN A 321 -22.61 -10.86 19.10
C ASN A 321 -23.16 -11.89 18.09
N ALA A 322 -23.64 -11.46 16.92
CA ALA A 322 -24.09 -12.33 15.85
C ALA A 322 -24.09 -11.55 14.54
N SER A 323 -23.43 -12.07 13.51
CA SER A 323 -23.40 -11.39 12.21
C SER A 323 -23.28 -12.33 11.03
N THR A 324 -23.68 -11.84 9.86
CA THR A 324 -23.43 -12.45 8.55
C THR A 324 -22.66 -11.47 7.68
N ILE A 325 -21.94 -11.98 6.69
CA ILE A 325 -21.29 -11.17 5.68
C ILE A 325 -21.32 -11.85 4.31
N GLU A 326 -21.48 -11.04 3.28
CA GLU A 326 -21.44 -11.38 1.87
C GLU A 326 -20.48 -10.41 1.19
N LEU A 327 -19.53 -10.92 0.44
CA LEU A 327 -18.60 -10.13 -0.35
C LEU A 327 -18.57 -10.68 -1.78
N ALA A 328 -18.63 -9.78 -2.74
CA ALA A 328 -18.43 -10.08 -4.16
C ALA A 328 -17.46 -9.09 -4.78
N VAL A 329 -16.61 -9.61 -5.66
CA VAL A 329 -15.73 -8.82 -6.52
C VAL A 329 -16.41 -8.71 -7.88
N ASP A 330 -16.46 -7.50 -8.45
CA ASP A 330 -16.95 -7.24 -9.79
C ASP A 330 -15.90 -6.49 -10.63
N GLU A 331 -16.25 -6.11 -11.86
CA GLU A 331 -15.34 -5.43 -12.78
C GLU A 331 -14.96 -4.00 -12.38
N ARG A 332 -15.56 -3.44 -11.32
CA ARG A 332 -15.30 -2.08 -10.81
C ARG A 332 -14.71 -2.08 -9.40
N GLY A 333 -14.80 -3.18 -8.66
CA GLY A 333 -14.18 -3.33 -7.35
C GLY A 333 -14.89 -4.36 -6.47
N LEU A 334 -15.22 -3.97 -5.25
CA LEU A 334 -15.75 -4.85 -4.21
C LEU A 334 -17.10 -4.34 -3.72
N ARG A 335 -18.06 -5.24 -3.53
CA ARG A 335 -19.35 -4.96 -2.89
C ARG A 335 -19.55 -5.91 -1.70
N PHE A 336 -20.08 -5.39 -0.61
CA PHE A 336 -20.40 -6.21 0.55
C PHE A 336 -21.78 -5.90 1.13
N ARG A 337 -22.34 -6.90 1.82
CA ARG A 337 -23.52 -6.78 2.67
C ARG A 337 -23.27 -7.56 3.96
N GLN A 338 -23.63 -6.98 5.08
CA GLN A 338 -23.47 -7.53 6.41
C GLN A 338 -24.78 -7.36 7.17
N LEU A 339 -25.22 -8.39 7.89
CA LEU A 339 -26.27 -8.24 8.90
C LEU A 339 -25.64 -8.39 10.26
N VAL A 340 -25.92 -7.46 11.17
CA VAL A 340 -25.39 -7.42 12.51
C VAL A 340 -26.55 -7.43 13.50
N ARG A 341 -26.54 -8.37 14.45
CA ARG A 341 -27.52 -8.35 15.54
C ARG A 341 -27.28 -7.13 16.39
N ASN A 342 -28.36 -6.40 16.64
CA ASN A 342 -28.33 -5.19 17.44
C ASN A 342 -29.50 -5.21 18.42
N GLU A 343 -29.17 -5.19 19.71
CA GLU A 343 -30.14 -5.25 20.80
C GLU A 343 -30.59 -3.84 21.24
N ASP A 344 -29.80 -2.81 20.95
CA ASP A 344 -30.05 -1.44 21.37
C ASP A 344 -30.84 -0.64 20.33
N PRO A 345 -31.76 0.25 20.73
CA PRO A 345 -32.38 1.19 19.81
C PRO A 345 -31.32 2.14 19.22
N ILE A 346 -31.19 2.16 17.89
CA ILE A 346 -30.32 3.11 17.19
C ILE A 346 -31.15 4.28 16.68
N GLY A 347 -30.63 5.49 16.84
CA GLY A 347 -31.24 6.72 16.34
C GLY A 347 -30.95 6.98 14.86
N ASP A 348 -31.68 7.90 14.25
CA ASP A 348 -31.54 8.27 12.85
C ASP A 348 -30.47 9.36 12.65
N ALA A 349 -29.60 9.19 11.66
CA ALA A 349 -28.56 10.12 11.25
C ALA A 349 -28.95 10.95 10.02
N ALA A 350 -30.09 10.68 9.38
CA ALA A 350 -30.48 11.30 8.11
C ALA A 350 -30.44 12.84 8.14
N GLU A 351 -30.87 13.44 9.24
CA GLU A 351 -30.94 14.90 9.36
C GLU A 351 -29.58 15.59 9.52
N VAL A 352 -28.66 14.99 10.28
CA VAL A 352 -27.30 15.54 10.45
C VAL A 352 -26.49 15.38 9.18
N ILE A 353 -26.67 14.28 8.43
CA ILE A 353 -26.05 14.07 7.12
C ILE A 353 -26.47 15.19 6.15
N ALA A 354 -27.75 15.54 6.15
CA ALA A 354 -28.31 16.54 5.25
C ALA A 354 -27.78 17.97 5.48
N GLN A 355 -27.05 18.22 6.56
CA GLN A 355 -26.39 19.52 6.81
C GLN A 355 -24.99 19.61 6.19
N LEU A 356 -24.38 18.49 5.79
CA LEU A 356 -23.04 18.51 5.21
C LEU A 356 -23.10 18.91 3.72
N PRO A 357 -22.20 19.79 3.25
CA PRO A 357 -21.98 19.99 1.82
C PRO A 357 -21.66 18.67 1.07
N ALA A 358 -22.08 18.56 -0.19
CA ALA A 358 -22.01 17.31 -0.97
C ALA A 358 -20.61 16.96 -1.49
N ASP A 359 -19.65 17.88 -1.44
CA ASP A 359 -18.31 17.79 -2.03
C ASP A 359 -17.21 17.41 -1.02
N ALA A 360 -17.56 16.73 0.06
CA ALA A 360 -16.58 16.20 1.01
C ALA A 360 -15.72 15.10 0.37
N ALA A 361 -14.42 15.11 0.65
CA ALA A 361 -13.53 14.01 0.29
C ALA A 361 -13.82 12.76 1.14
N ALA A 362 -14.15 12.96 2.41
CA ALA A 362 -14.62 11.90 3.29
C ALA A 362 -15.79 12.39 4.14
N THR A 363 -16.81 11.56 4.30
CA THR A 363 -17.92 11.78 5.24
C THR A 363 -18.11 10.57 6.11
N TRP A 364 -18.43 10.78 7.37
CA TRP A 364 -18.96 9.71 8.21
C TRP A 364 -20.07 10.27 9.08
N SER A 365 -21.04 9.41 9.40
CA SER A 365 -22.20 9.78 10.18
C SER A 365 -22.74 8.58 10.93
N VAL A 366 -23.28 8.87 12.11
CA VAL A 366 -23.84 7.86 12.99
C VAL A 366 -24.97 8.46 13.81
N GLY A 367 -26.04 7.68 13.96
CA GLY A 367 -27.20 8.03 14.75
C GLY A 367 -26.92 8.02 16.25
N SER A 368 -27.86 8.52 17.03
CA SER A 368 -27.75 8.46 18.50
C SER A 368 -27.73 7.01 18.98
N GLY A 369 -26.84 6.68 19.91
CA GLY A 369 -26.77 5.34 20.52
C GLY A 369 -26.14 4.25 19.64
N ALA A 370 -25.80 4.51 18.38
CA ALA A 370 -25.06 3.53 17.58
C ALA A 370 -23.61 3.36 18.07
N PRO A 371 -23.00 2.18 17.85
CA PRO A 371 -21.59 1.92 18.19
C PRO A 371 -20.65 2.94 17.55
N ARG A 372 -19.67 3.42 18.32
CA ARG A 372 -18.67 4.41 17.87
C ARG A 372 -17.25 3.95 18.10
N GLU A 373 -17.02 2.66 18.31
CA GLU A 373 -15.71 2.11 18.64
C GLU A 373 -14.66 2.45 17.58
N GLU A 374 -15.06 2.43 16.30
CA GLU A 374 -14.23 2.84 15.16
C GLU A 374 -13.94 4.34 15.16
N LEU A 375 -14.77 5.17 15.78
CA LEU A 375 -14.63 6.63 15.84
C LEU A 375 -14.00 7.09 17.16
N ALA A 376 -13.74 6.16 18.08
CA ALA A 376 -13.22 6.43 19.42
C ALA A 376 -11.71 6.72 19.43
N ALA A 377 -11.02 6.53 18.29
CA ALA A 377 -9.67 7.00 18.12
C ALA A 377 -9.66 8.53 18.24
N THR A 378 -9.08 8.97 19.34
CA THR A 378 -8.92 10.34 19.74
C THR A 378 -8.27 11.14 18.62
N THR A 379 -8.83 12.31 18.31
CA THR A 379 -8.07 13.41 17.73
C THR A 379 -6.91 13.71 18.69
N THR A 380 -5.78 13.04 18.54
CA THR A 380 -4.54 13.49 19.15
C THR A 380 -4.20 14.77 18.39
N PRO A 381 -4.16 15.93 19.05
CA PRO A 381 -3.77 17.15 18.37
C PRO A 381 -2.38 16.93 17.76
N GLY A 382 -2.28 17.02 16.44
CA GLY A 382 -0.99 17.27 15.80
C GLY A 382 -0.60 18.75 16.01
N ASP A 383 0.59 19.13 15.56
CA ASP A 383 1.20 20.46 15.71
C ASP A 383 0.37 21.64 15.11
N ASP A 384 -0.77 21.38 14.49
CA ASP A 384 -1.72 22.39 13.99
C ASP A 384 -2.69 22.86 15.10
N GLU A 385 -2.16 23.40 16.20
CA GLU A 385 -2.94 23.96 17.31
C GLU A 385 -3.95 25.02 16.82
N GLY A 386 -5.21 24.62 16.66
CA GLY A 386 -6.35 25.52 16.45
C GLY A 386 -7.30 25.14 15.32
N THR A 387 -6.89 24.34 14.34
CA THR A 387 -7.76 24.00 13.20
C THR A 387 -8.49 22.67 13.37
N ALA A 388 -8.03 21.75 14.22
CA ALA A 388 -8.67 20.46 14.43
C ALA A 388 -10.07 20.56 15.09
N PRO A 389 -11.00 19.62 14.80
CA PRO A 389 -12.26 19.52 15.53
C PRO A 389 -12.04 19.36 17.04
N PRO A 390 -12.78 20.09 17.90
CA PRO A 390 -12.70 19.89 19.34
C PRO A 390 -13.06 18.45 19.72
N ALA A 391 -12.19 17.78 20.50
CA ALA A 391 -12.36 16.39 20.91
C ALA A 391 -13.66 16.14 21.70
N GLU A 392 -14.26 17.17 22.31
CA GLU A 392 -15.55 17.06 22.97
C GLU A 392 -16.71 16.76 22.00
N LEU A 393 -16.60 17.13 20.72
CA LEU A 393 -17.65 16.90 19.72
C LEU A 393 -17.77 15.42 19.36
N SER A 394 -16.64 14.70 19.20
CA SER A 394 -16.64 13.27 18.87
C SER A 394 -17.13 12.38 20.01
N ARG A 395 -17.03 12.86 21.26
CA ARG A 395 -17.47 12.13 22.47
C ARG A 395 -18.97 12.24 22.79
N THR A 396 -19.72 12.97 21.97
CA THR A 396 -21.17 13.12 22.15
C THR A 396 -21.89 11.78 21.95
N ARG A 397 -23.13 11.65 22.42
CA ARG A 397 -23.95 10.43 22.23
C ARG A 397 -25.10 10.61 21.25
N GLY A 398 -25.49 11.84 20.95
CA GLY A 398 -26.52 12.18 19.97
C GLY A 398 -26.03 12.05 18.52
N SER A 399 -26.94 12.07 17.55
CA SER A 399 -26.59 11.87 16.13
C SER A 399 -25.55 12.88 15.66
N ILE A 400 -24.55 12.43 14.91
CA ILE A 400 -23.44 13.26 14.45
C ILE A 400 -23.09 12.92 13.00
N ALA A 401 -22.70 13.93 12.24
CA ALA A 401 -22.11 13.78 10.92
C ALA A 401 -20.88 14.68 10.80
N PHE A 402 -19.85 14.19 10.14
CA PHE A 402 -18.60 14.88 9.86
C PHE A 402 -18.32 14.84 8.36
N GLY A 403 -17.80 15.94 7.82
CA GLY A 403 -17.30 16.03 6.46
C GLY A 403 -15.93 16.70 6.42
N TRP A 404 -15.02 16.13 5.64
CA TRP A 404 -13.67 16.64 5.39
C TRP A 404 -13.54 17.14 3.95
N TYR A 405 -12.99 18.35 3.77
CA TYR A 405 -12.91 19.04 2.47
C TYR A 405 -11.46 19.51 2.22
N PRO A 406 -10.49 18.58 2.15
CA PRO A 406 -9.10 18.96 2.06
C PRO A 406 -8.79 19.71 0.76
N ARG A 407 -7.77 20.57 0.82
CA ARG A 407 -7.21 21.25 -0.34
C ARG A 407 -5.72 20.95 -0.45
N ALA A 408 -5.21 20.94 -1.68
CA ALA A 408 -3.79 20.76 -1.94
C ALA A 408 -2.97 21.88 -1.27
N GLY A 409 -1.88 21.51 -0.60
CA GLY A 409 -0.95 22.44 0.05
C GLY A 409 -1.42 23.02 1.39
N GLU A 410 -2.61 22.66 1.86
CA GLU A 410 -3.14 23.08 3.16
C GLU A 410 -2.99 21.98 4.23
N GLY A 411 -3.04 22.35 5.51
CA GLY A 411 -2.98 21.39 6.63
C GLY A 411 -4.19 20.45 6.65
N LEU A 412 -4.01 19.25 7.21
CA LEU A 412 -5.05 18.20 7.25
C LEU A 412 -6.40 18.69 7.78
N TRP A 413 -6.38 19.59 8.77
CA TRP A 413 -7.56 20.11 9.44
C TRP A 413 -8.04 21.47 8.94
N HIS A 414 -7.56 21.95 7.79
CA HIS A 414 -7.93 23.27 7.30
C HIS A 414 -9.45 23.41 7.06
N ASP A 415 -10.06 22.42 6.42
CA ASP A 415 -11.43 22.50 5.93
C ASP A 415 -12.27 21.27 6.35
N TRP A 416 -13.17 21.48 7.31
CA TRP A 416 -14.12 20.46 7.78
C TRP A 416 -15.41 21.08 8.33
N ALA A 417 -16.45 20.24 8.41
CA ALA A 417 -17.73 20.59 9.03
C ALA A 417 -18.28 19.43 9.86
N ILE A 418 -18.96 19.75 10.96
CA ILE A 418 -19.67 18.81 11.83
C ILE A 418 -21.11 19.29 12.02
N ALA A 419 -22.06 18.40 11.83
CA ALA A 419 -23.44 18.60 12.23
C ALA A 419 -23.78 17.64 13.38
N LEU A 420 -24.39 18.17 14.43
CA LEU A 420 -24.65 17.45 15.66
C LEU A 420 -26.08 17.69 16.11
N GLU A 421 -26.78 16.62 16.41
CA GLU A 421 -28.01 16.63 17.20
C GLU A 421 -27.71 16.13 18.62
N PRO A 422 -27.40 17.04 19.57
CA PRO A 422 -26.94 16.64 20.89
C PRO A 422 -28.10 16.13 21.76
N THR A 423 -27.84 15.07 22.53
CA THR A 423 -28.69 14.71 23.67
C THR A 423 -28.67 15.81 24.74
N GLU A 424 -29.58 15.75 25.72
CA GLU A 424 -29.56 16.70 26.83
C GLU A 424 -28.25 16.66 27.64
N GLN A 425 -27.67 15.46 27.79
CA GLN A 425 -26.37 15.28 28.43
C GLN A 425 -25.24 15.91 27.60
N ASP A 426 -25.27 15.74 26.28
CA ASP A 426 -24.30 16.36 25.37
C ASP A 426 -24.40 17.87 25.44
N ARG A 427 -25.61 18.45 25.45
CA ARG A 427 -25.81 19.90 25.61
C ARG A 427 -25.16 20.41 26.89
N ARG A 428 -25.34 19.72 28.01
CA ARG A 428 -24.68 20.10 29.28
C ARG A 428 -23.15 20.02 29.19
N ALA A 429 -22.60 19.00 28.54
CA ALA A 429 -21.16 18.84 28.36
C ALA A 429 -20.56 19.93 27.45
N LEU A 430 -21.19 20.17 26.30
CA LEU A 430 -20.77 21.19 25.33
C LEU A 430 -20.90 22.60 25.91
N ALA A 431 -21.92 22.87 26.73
CA ALA A 431 -22.06 24.14 27.45
C ALA A 431 -20.86 24.38 28.40
N ARG A 432 -20.46 23.35 29.17
CA ARG A 432 -19.28 23.43 30.05
C ARG A 432 -18.00 23.66 29.25
N ALA A 433 -17.88 23.05 28.08
CA ALA A 433 -16.76 23.26 27.17
C ALA A 433 -16.81 24.60 26.40
N LYS A 434 -17.87 25.41 26.59
CA LYS A 434 -18.13 26.67 25.87
C LYS A 434 -18.26 26.49 24.35
N LEU A 435 -18.80 25.35 23.91
CA LEU A 435 -19.01 25.00 22.50
C LEU A 435 -20.45 25.23 22.01
N ILE A 436 -21.32 25.83 22.83
CA ILE A 436 -22.68 26.19 22.41
C ILE A 436 -22.70 27.70 22.04
N PRO A 437 -22.93 28.06 20.76
CA PRO A 437 -22.95 29.47 20.34
C PRO A 437 -24.23 30.18 20.84
N ARG A 438 -24.09 31.44 21.28
CA ARG A 438 -25.24 32.33 21.57
C ARG A 438 -25.81 32.97 20.30
N SER A 439 -24.95 33.19 19.31
CA SER A 439 -25.26 33.67 17.96
C SER A 439 -24.25 33.03 17.00
N PRO A 440 -24.56 32.93 15.68
CA PRO A 440 -23.61 32.39 14.71
C PRO A 440 -22.26 33.11 14.76
N GLY A 441 -21.18 32.40 15.04
CA GLY A 441 -19.88 33.02 15.31
C GLY A 441 -18.80 32.03 15.73
N ILE A 442 -17.65 32.53 16.18
CA ILE A 442 -16.51 31.70 16.61
C ILE A 442 -16.73 31.25 18.06
N VAL A 443 -16.57 29.96 18.35
CA VAL A 443 -16.75 29.38 19.70
C VAL A 443 -15.43 29.02 20.38
N ARG A 444 -14.40 28.56 19.65
CA ARG A 444 -13.08 28.21 20.19
C ARG A 444 -12.03 28.15 19.08
N ALA A 445 -10.85 28.74 19.27
CA ALA A 445 -9.69 28.59 18.40
C ALA A 445 -9.95 28.76 16.88
N GLY A 446 -10.91 29.61 16.47
CA GLY A 446 -11.27 29.77 15.06
C GLY A 446 -12.37 28.83 14.56
N VAL A 447 -12.86 27.90 15.39
CA VAL A 447 -14.04 27.06 15.07
C VAL A 447 -15.29 27.94 15.04
N HIS A 448 -15.94 27.97 13.89
CA HIS A 448 -17.22 28.63 13.66
C HIS A 448 -18.37 27.71 14.03
N ALA A 449 -19.40 28.23 14.68
CA ALA A 449 -20.59 27.46 15.02
C ALA A 449 -21.88 28.27 14.91
N ALA A 450 -22.99 27.56 14.67
CA ALA A 450 -24.33 28.10 14.69
C ALA A 450 -25.34 27.06 15.19
N VAL A 451 -26.51 27.55 15.62
CA VAL A 451 -27.67 26.72 15.93
C VAL A 451 -28.65 26.84 14.77
N ARG A 452 -29.12 25.70 14.24
CA ARG A 452 -30.20 25.62 13.25
C ARG A 452 -31.24 24.64 13.77
N ASP A 453 -32.41 25.16 14.14
CA ASP A 453 -33.45 24.39 14.83
C ASP A 453 -32.90 23.67 16.09
N ARG A 454 -32.88 22.33 16.10
CA ARG A 454 -32.29 21.53 17.18
C ARG A 454 -30.83 21.15 16.95
N LEU A 455 -30.28 21.42 15.77
CA LEU A 455 -28.93 21.05 15.36
C LEU A 455 -27.91 22.10 15.77
N LEU A 456 -26.73 21.63 16.18
CA LEU A 456 -25.52 22.43 16.32
C LEU A 456 -24.62 22.12 15.11
N VAL A 457 -24.23 23.16 14.39
CA VAL A 457 -23.33 23.04 13.22
C VAL A 457 -22.02 23.73 13.55
N TYR A 458 -20.91 23.06 13.29
CA TYR A 458 -19.54 23.52 13.50
C TYR A 458 -18.77 23.43 12.19
N ALA A 459 -17.83 24.35 11.95
CA ALA A 459 -16.93 24.30 10.81
C ALA A 459 -15.61 24.99 11.11
N SER A 460 -14.56 24.63 10.39
CA SER A 460 -13.25 25.29 10.47
C SER A 460 -13.24 26.70 9.89
N SER A 461 -14.18 27.03 8.99
CA SER A 461 -14.26 28.34 8.35
C SER A 461 -15.69 28.88 8.28
N ARG A 462 -15.82 30.20 8.20
CA ARG A 462 -17.13 30.86 8.02
C ARG A 462 -17.83 30.41 6.72
N VAL A 463 -17.05 30.24 5.65
CA VAL A 463 -17.57 29.82 4.34
C VAL A 463 -18.20 28.43 4.44
N LEU A 464 -17.52 27.48 5.08
CA LEU A 464 -18.07 26.13 5.28
C LEU A 464 -19.30 26.14 6.20
N LEU A 465 -19.30 26.95 7.26
CA LEU A 465 -20.48 27.09 8.13
C LEU A 465 -21.69 27.61 7.33
N ASP A 466 -21.53 28.68 6.54
CA ASP A 466 -22.62 29.25 5.76
C ASP A 466 -23.13 28.29 4.67
N ARG A 467 -22.22 27.51 4.05
CA ARG A 467 -22.60 26.42 3.13
C ARG A 467 -23.43 25.37 3.85
N ALA A 468 -22.98 24.87 5.00
CA ALA A 468 -23.72 23.87 5.78
C ALA A 468 -25.11 24.36 6.22
N LEU A 469 -25.24 25.63 6.61
CA LEU A 469 -26.52 26.25 7.00
C LEU A 469 -27.47 26.49 5.82
N THR A 470 -26.97 26.57 4.59
CA THR A 470 -27.78 26.79 3.38
C THR A 470 -28.11 25.50 2.64
N THR A 471 -27.43 24.39 2.94
CA THR A 471 -27.80 23.06 2.47
C THR A 471 -29.26 22.78 2.84
N GLN A 472 -30.07 22.42 1.85
CA GLN A 472 -31.45 22.01 2.07
C GLN A 472 -31.49 20.54 2.45
N ALA A 473 -32.34 20.20 3.43
CA ALA A 473 -32.62 18.81 3.74
C ALA A 473 -33.34 18.18 2.54
N GLY A 474 -32.60 17.41 1.73
CA GLY A 474 -33.22 16.52 0.75
C GLY A 474 -34.19 15.59 1.49
N GLY A 475 -35.43 15.48 1.02
CA GLY A 475 -36.46 14.69 1.68
C GLY A 475 -36.07 13.21 1.77
N ALA A 476 -35.41 12.82 2.87
CA ALA A 476 -35.02 11.45 3.13
C ALA A 476 -36.27 10.62 3.49
N ARG A 477 -36.47 9.51 2.77
CA ARG A 477 -37.61 8.59 2.95
C ARG A 477 -37.28 7.34 3.78
N ALA A 478 -36.04 7.13 4.21
CA ALA A 478 -35.60 5.96 4.98
C ALA A 478 -34.78 6.37 6.22
N ARG A 479 -34.90 5.62 7.32
CA ARG A 479 -34.08 5.78 8.52
C ARG A 479 -32.66 5.30 8.22
N VAL A 480 -31.67 6.19 8.36
CA VAL A 480 -30.26 5.88 8.11
C VAL A 480 -29.53 5.89 9.44
N PHE A 481 -29.05 4.75 9.89
CA PHE A 481 -28.39 4.64 11.19
C PHE A 481 -26.92 5.04 11.14
N ALA A 482 -26.23 4.68 10.07
CA ALA A 482 -24.88 5.15 9.81
C ALA A 482 -24.67 5.24 8.30
N ARG A 483 -23.80 6.14 7.89
CA ARG A 483 -23.39 6.29 6.49
C ARG A 483 -22.01 6.89 6.44
N GLY A 484 -21.22 6.45 5.48
CA GLY A 484 -19.97 7.11 5.16
C GLY A 484 -19.61 7.01 3.70
N SER A 485 -18.76 7.94 3.28
CA SER A 485 -18.19 7.98 1.93
C SER A 485 -16.75 8.42 1.99
N PHE A 486 -15.96 8.02 0.99
CA PHE A 486 -14.57 8.38 0.82
C PHE A 486 -14.28 8.53 -0.68
N ARG A 487 -13.42 9.48 -1.05
CA ARG A 487 -12.96 9.74 -2.42
C ARG A 487 -11.44 9.83 -2.43
N GLY A 488 -10.78 8.88 -3.11
CA GLY A 488 -9.33 8.73 -3.02
C GLY A 488 -8.55 9.88 -3.62
N GLY A 489 -8.95 10.41 -4.78
CA GLY A 489 -8.23 11.49 -5.47
C GLY A 489 -7.95 12.71 -4.57
N PRO A 490 -8.98 13.43 -4.08
CA PRO A 490 -8.76 14.58 -3.20
C PRO A 490 -7.99 14.24 -1.91
N SER A 491 -8.23 13.06 -1.33
CA SER A 491 -7.52 12.62 -0.12
C SER A 491 -6.05 12.30 -0.36
N SER A 492 -5.74 11.65 -1.48
CA SER A 492 -4.40 11.32 -1.94
C SER A 492 -3.57 12.59 -2.17
N THR A 493 -4.14 13.59 -2.85
CA THR A 493 -3.52 14.90 -3.04
C THR A 493 -3.25 15.60 -1.71
N ALA A 494 -4.20 15.56 -0.77
CA ALA A 494 -4.09 16.20 0.53
C ALA A 494 -3.00 15.59 1.41
N VAL A 495 -2.95 14.25 1.51
CA VAL A 495 -1.93 13.52 2.27
C VAL A 495 -0.55 13.74 1.68
N ASN A 496 -0.43 13.71 0.35
CA ASN A 496 0.84 13.98 -0.30
C ASN A 496 1.34 15.40 -0.05
N ALA A 497 0.45 16.38 0.03
CA ALA A 497 0.80 17.78 0.28
C ALA A 497 0.89 18.17 1.76
N ALA A 498 0.64 17.24 2.70
CA ALA A 498 0.73 17.51 4.13
C ALA A 498 2.13 18.01 4.53
N ARG A 499 2.28 18.73 5.65
CA ARG A 499 3.62 19.19 6.11
C ARG A 499 4.26 18.25 7.13
N SER A 500 3.45 17.44 7.81
CA SER A 500 3.87 16.49 8.83
C SER A 500 4.07 15.08 8.26
N GLY A 501 4.97 14.32 8.89
CA GLY A 501 5.27 12.93 8.56
C GLY A 501 6.38 12.71 7.53
N GLU A 502 7.00 11.53 7.60
CA GLU A 502 8.08 11.12 6.70
C GLU A 502 7.60 11.12 5.23
N LEU A 503 8.42 11.68 4.34
CA LEU A 503 8.09 11.82 2.92
C LEU A 503 7.77 10.48 2.26
N ALA A 504 8.58 9.44 2.51
CA ALA A 504 8.36 8.09 1.96
C ALA A 504 7.03 7.50 2.43
N PHE A 505 6.74 7.57 3.73
CA PHE A 505 5.49 7.08 4.30
C PHE A 505 4.25 7.81 3.73
N ARG A 506 4.31 9.15 3.62
CA ARG A 506 3.24 9.95 3.02
C ARG A 506 2.99 9.58 1.56
N ARG A 507 4.05 9.35 0.79
CA ARG A 507 3.96 8.92 -0.61
C ARG A 507 3.32 7.55 -0.73
N PHE A 508 3.78 6.58 0.08
CA PHE A 508 3.18 5.25 0.14
C PHE A 508 1.68 5.31 0.47
N LEU A 509 1.32 6.06 1.52
CA LEU A 509 -0.07 6.24 1.92
C LEU A 509 -0.90 6.93 0.83
N SER A 510 -0.36 7.99 0.21
CA SER A 510 -1.01 8.72 -0.88
C SER A 510 -1.29 7.83 -2.10
N LEU A 511 -0.33 6.98 -2.50
CA LEU A 511 -0.50 6.00 -3.57
C LEU A 511 -1.59 4.97 -3.23
N GLY A 512 -1.58 4.43 -2.01
CA GLY A 512 -2.62 3.52 -1.54
C GLY A 512 -4.01 4.13 -1.56
N LEU A 513 -4.16 5.39 -1.16
CA LEU A 513 -5.44 6.12 -1.23
C LEU A 513 -5.88 6.40 -2.67
N GLY A 514 -4.94 6.64 -3.58
CA GLY A 514 -5.21 6.90 -4.99
C GLY A 514 -5.75 5.69 -5.76
N VAL A 515 -5.44 4.47 -5.33
CA VAL A 515 -5.99 3.23 -5.90
C VAL A 515 -7.51 3.11 -5.67
N VAL A 516 -8.02 3.70 -4.58
CA VAL A 516 -9.45 3.71 -4.26
C VAL A 516 -10.10 4.93 -4.90
N GLU A 517 -10.86 4.76 -5.98
CA GLU A 517 -11.62 5.87 -6.57
C GLU A 517 -12.63 6.41 -5.54
N SER A 518 -13.42 5.50 -4.98
CA SER A 518 -14.40 5.81 -3.95
C SER A 518 -14.69 4.62 -3.05
N ALA A 519 -15.11 4.88 -1.82
CA ALA A 519 -15.72 3.89 -0.95
C ALA A 519 -16.97 4.46 -0.32
N GLU A 520 -18.03 3.66 -0.19
CA GLU A 520 -19.28 4.07 0.43
C GLU A 520 -19.90 2.93 1.22
N TYR A 521 -20.58 3.26 2.32
CA TYR A 521 -21.42 2.33 3.04
C TYR A 521 -22.63 3.04 3.63
N GLN A 522 -23.70 2.27 3.84
CA GLN A 522 -24.89 2.69 4.55
C GLN A 522 -25.36 1.55 5.46
N ALA A 523 -25.83 1.92 6.65
CA ALA A 523 -26.43 1.02 7.62
C ALA A 523 -27.89 1.41 7.86
N ASP A 524 -28.79 0.46 7.62
CA ASP A 524 -30.25 0.63 7.70
C ASP A 524 -30.88 -0.41 8.64
N ASP A 525 -32.08 -0.12 9.16
CA ASP A 525 -32.88 -1.08 9.94
C ASP A 525 -33.52 -2.14 9.03
N GLU A 526 -33.16 -3.41 9.17
CA GLU A 526 -33.80 -4.48 8.41
C GLU A 526 -35.09 -4.92 9.12
N ALA A 527 -36.21 -4.29 8.71
CA ALA A 527 -37.58 -4.73 8.96
C ALA A 527 -37.95 -5.04 10.43
N GLY A 528 -37.30 -4.40 11.42
CA GLY A 528 -37.65 -4.52 12.83
C GLY A 528 -37.29 -5.86 13.48
N ALA A 529 -36.36 -6.62 12.90
CA ALA A 529 -35.94 -7.94 13.40
C ALA A 529 -34.77 -7.89 14.41
N GLY A 530 -34.37 -6.69 14.88
CA GLY A 530 -33.16 -6.51 15.70
C GLY A 530 -31.86 -6.78 14.92
N LEU A 531 -31.88 -6.50 13.61
CA LEU A 531 -30.75 -6.69 12.70
C LEU A 531 -30.48 -5.38 11.94
N LEU A 532 -29.25 -4.91 12.06
CA LEU A 532 -28.69 -3.79 11.32
C LEU A 532 -28.13 -4.32 9.99
N ALA A 533 -28.68 -3.86 8.86
CA ALA A 533 -28.16 -4.19 7.55
C ALA A 533 -27.14 -3.13 7.11
N ILE A 534 -25.88 -3.53 6.97
CA ILE A 534 -24.79 -2.69 6.50
C ILE A 534 -24.45 -3.13 5.08
N ALA A 535 -24.50 -2.22 4.11
CA ALA A 535 -24.11 -2.50 2.74
C ALA A 535 -23.17 -1.43 2.23
N GLY A 536 -22.24 -1.81 1.37
CA GLY A 536 -21.29 -0.85 0.81
C GLY A 536 -20.49 -1.37 -0.37
N ARG A 537 -19.68 -0.47 -0.92
CA ARG A 537 -18.86 -0.69 -2.11
C ARG A 537 -17.51 0.02 -1.95
N ILE A 538 -16.47 -0.61 -2.49
CA ILE A 538 -15.19 0.03 -2.80
C ILE A 538 -15.03 -0.03 -4.32
N THR A 539 -14.90 1.13 -4.94
CA THR A 539 -14.61 1.28 -6.36
C THR A 539 -13.13 1.59 -6.54
N LEU A 540 -12.48 0.86 -7.42
CA LEU A 540 -11.06 1.02 -7.71
C LEU A 540 -10.87 1.97 -8.90
N ALA A 541 -9.80 2.75 -8.89
CA ALA A 541 -9.42 3.64 -9.99
C ALA A 541 -8.81 2.84 -11.16
N LEU A 542 -9.63 2.02 -11.82
CA LEU A 542 -9.23 1.16 -12.93
C LEU A 542 -9.08 1.96 -14.22
N ALA A 543 -8.12 1.58 -15.07
CA ALA A 543 -8.08 2.09 -16.43
C ALA A 543 -9.31 1.62 -17.24
N ASP A 544 -9.88 2.52 -18.03
CA ASP A 544 -10.79 2.17 -19.12
C ASP A 544 -9.94 1.76 -20.34
N ASP A 545 -10.44 0.87 -21.21
CA ASP A 545 -9.69 0.38 -22.39
C ASP A 545 -9.14 1.48 -23.32
N ASP A 546 -9.67 2.72 -23.21
CA ASP A 546 -9.30 3.89 -24.01
C ASP A 546 -8.64 5.04 -23.21
N ARG A 547 -8.49 4.93 -21.88
CA ARG A 547 -7.87 5.98 -21.05
C ARG A 547 -7.01 5.41 -19.91
N PRO A 548 -5.74 5.82 -19.78
CA PRO A 548 -4.86 5.40 -18.70
C PRO A 548 -5.42 5.82 -17.33
N SER A 549 -5.08 5.10 -16.26
CA SER A 549 -5.44 5.50 -14.90
C SER A 549 -4.66 6.74 -14.48
N ASP A 550 -5.33 7.84 -14.16
CA ASP A 550 -4.69 9.12 -13.78
C ASP A 550 -4.06 9.11 -12.37
N VAL A 551 -3.95 7.96 -11.70
CA VAL A 551 -3.49 7.84 -10.30
C VAL A 551 -2.08 8.40 -10.12
N VAL A 552 -1.19 8.09 -11.06
CA VAL A 552 0.22 8.50 -11.01
C VAL A 552 0.39 9.94 -11.49
N ASP A 553 -0.34 10.33 -12.53
CA ASP A 553 -0.30 11.70 -13.06
C ASP A 553 -0.88 12.71 -12.05
N ALA A 554 -1.97 12.36 -11.36
CA ALA A 554 -2.52 13.17 -10.27
C ALA A 554 -1.58 13.24 -9.06
N TRP A 555 -0.80 12.18 -8.80
CA TRP A 555 0.22 12.13 -7.75
C TRP A 555 1.45 12.99 -8.10
N LEU A 556 1.97 12.88 -9.31
CA LEU A 556 3.10 13.69 -9.81
C LEU A 556 2.73 15.18 -9.88
N ALA A 557 1.52 15.52 -10.32
CA ALA A 557 1.06 16.90 -10.44
C ALA A 557 0.81 17.61 -9.10
N ALA A 558 0.73 16.88 -7.98
CA ALA A 558 0.49 17.41 -6.64
C ALA A 558 1.76 17.86 -5.88
N HIS A 559 2.94 17.78 -6.51
CA HIS A 559 4.24 18.07 -5.88
C HIS A 559 4.74 19.49 -6.16
N ASP A 560 5.01 20.27 -5.10
CA ASP A 560 5.78 21.53 -5.18
C ASP A 560 7.18 21.43 -4.52
N ASP A 561 7.50 20.46 -3.65
CA ASP A 561 8.67 20.61 -2.74
C ASP A 561 9.74 19.49 -2.63
N SER A 562 9.66 18.31 -3.28
CA SER A 562 10.90 17.51 -3.53
C SER A 562 10.70 16.26 -4.40
N ASN A 563 10.78 16.40 -5.73
CA ASN A 563 11.11 15.27 -6.62
C ASN A 563 12.61 14.94 -6.51
N SER A 564 13.15 14.82 -5.30
CA SER A 564 14.58 14.59 -5.04
C SER A 564 14.85 13.31 -4.26
N ILE A 565 16.01 12.72 -4.55
CA ILE A 565 16.63 11.68 -3.75
C ILE A 565 17.79 12.31 -2.97
N LEU A 566 17.90 11.98 -1.68
CA LEU A 566 19.00 12.46 -0.86
C LEU A 566 20.32 11.80 -1.25
N LEU A 567 21.36 12.62 -1.37
CA LEU A 567 22.73 12.18 -1.59
C LEU A 567 23.47 12.00 -0.25
N PRO A 568 24.38 11.02 -0.15
CA PRO A 568 25.12 10.75 1.10
C PRO A 568 26.10 11.86 1.47
N ARG A 569 26.41 12.76 0.53
CA ARG A 569 27.23 13.97 0.75
C ARG A 569 26.89 15.05 -0.27
N PRO A 570 27.11 16.34 0.05
CA PRO A 570 26.98 17.39 -0.94
C PRO A 570 28.04 17.28 -2.05
N LEU A 571 27.63 17.43 -3.31
CA LEU A 571 28.54 17.49 -4.46
C LEU A 571 29.10 18.89 -4.68
N GLN A 572 30.40 18.98 -4.97
CA GLN A 572 31.08 20.24 -5.30
C GLN A 572 31.20 20.42 -6.82
N PRO A 573 31.35 21.65 -7.34
CA PRO A 573 31.50 21.89 -8.79
C PRO A 573 32.64 21.09 -9.44
N ARG A 574 33.73 20.83 -8.71
CA ARG A 574 34.85 20.00 -9.17
C ARG A 574 34.48 18.52 -9.33
N ASP A 575 33.56 18.02 -8.50
CA ASP A 575 33.09 16.64 -8.55
C ASP A 575 32.28 16.45 -9.83
N LEU A 576 31.37 17.40 -10.11
CA LEU A 576 30.51 17.42 -11.28
C LEU A 576 31.30 17.55 -12.61
N ALA A 577 32.48 18.18 -12.58
CA ALA A 577 33.34 18.34 -13.75
C ALA A 577 34.18 17.08 -14.08
N ALA A 578 34.13 16.04 -13.26
CA ALA A 578 34.88 14.80 -13.44
C ALA A 578 33.95 13.59 -13.59
N LYS A 579 34.52 12.42 -13.89
CA LYS A 579 33.77 11.15 -13.82
C LYS A 579 33.35 10.89 -12.37
N LEU A 580 32.07 10.57 -12.16
CA LEU A 580 31.52 10.18 -10.85
C LEU A 580 30.94 8.78 -10.90
N THR A 581 31.00 8.06 -9.77
CA THR A 581 30.30 6.79 -9.60
C THR A 581 29.32 6.86 -8.44
N TYR A 582 28.04 6.64 -8.73
CA TYR A 582 26.97 6.54 -7.77
C TYR A 582 26.79 5.07 -7.40
N VAL A 583 26.83 4.76 -6.10
CA VAL A 583 26.53 3.43 -5.58
C VAL A 583 25.12 3.44 -5.06
N LEU A 584 24.25 2.68 -5.73
CA LEU A 584 22.83 2.58 -5.47
C LEU A 584 22.54 1.25 -4.79
N GLU A 585 21.83 1.26 -3.67
CA GLU A 585 21.18 0.08 -3.12
C GLU A 585 19.81 -0.06 -3.78
N VAL A 586 19.52 -1.23 -4.37
CA VAL A 586 18.28 -1.48 -5.12
C VAL A 586 17.78 -2.91 -4.88
N VAL A 587 16.46 -3.09 -4.86
CA VAL A 587 15.84 -4.41 -4.58
C VAL A 587 16.11 -5.44 -5.68
N GLU A 588 15.96 -5.04 -6.95
CA GLU A 588 16.17 -5.89 -8.13
C GLU A 588 17.21 -5.27 -9.09
N PRO A 589 18.52 -5.53 -8.92
CA PRO A 589 19.60 -4.88 -9.68
C PRO A 589 19.51 -5.07 -11.21
N GLU A 590 19.19 -6.28 -11.66
CA GLU A 590 19.10 -6.61 -13.08
C GLU A 590 17.94 -5.86 -13.74
N ALA A 591 16.77 -5.86 -13.08
CA ALA A 591 15.61 -5.14 -13.57
C ALA A 591 15.86 -3.62 -13.57
N PHE A 592 16.52 -3.10 -12.52
CA PHE A 592 16.90 -1.70 -12.43
C PHE A 592 17.79 -1.27 -13.60
N VAL A 593 18.88 -2.01 -13.88
CA VAL A 593 19.79 -1.68 -14.98
C VAL A 593 19.09 -1.78 -16.35
N GLN A 594 18.17 -2.73 -16.53
CA GLN A 594 17.50 -2.94 -17.81
C GLN A 594 16.35 -1.96 -18.10
N ARG A 595 15.64 -1.52 -17.06
CA ARG A 595 14.37 -0.77 -17.21
C ARG A 595 14.49 0.68 -16.77
N VAL A 596 15.30 0.95 -15.76
CA VAL A 596 15.39 2.28 -15.13
C VAL A 596 16.53 3.08 -15.71
N LEU A 597 17.68 2.45 -15.98
CA LEU A 597 18.79 3.14 -16.63
C LEU A 597 18.57 3.21 -18.13
N SER A 598 18.57 4.42 -18.68
CA SER A 598 18.57 4.64 -20.11
C SER A 598 19.96 4.35 -20.69
N GLY A 599 20.01 3.81 -21.90
CA GLY A 599 21.27 3.62 -22.63
C GLY A 599 21.89 4.96 -23.02
N SER A 600 22.69 5.55 -22.13
CA SER A 600 23.41 6.80 -22.37
C SER A 600 24.88 6.55 -22.71
N PRO A 601 25.46 7.22 -23.73
CA PRO A 601 26.88 7.10 -24.06
C PRO A 601 27.79 7.74 -23.00
N ARG A 602 27.23 8.48 -22.03
CA ARG A 602 27.96 9.04 -20.87
C ARG A 602 27.87 8.18 -19.62
N GLN A 603 27.05 7.13 -19.65
CA GLN A 603 26.78 6.32 -18.46
C GLN A 603 27.15 4.87 -18.68
N GLY A 604 27.73 4.28 -17.64
CA GLY A 604 27.93 2.84 -17.53
C GLY A 604 27.35 2.34 -16.22
N ALA A 605 26.87 1.10 -16.20
CA ALA A 605 26.37 0.47 -14.99
C ALA A 605 26.99 -0.91 -14.82
N SER A 606 27.26 -1.28 -13.56
CA SER A 606 27.65 -2.65 -13.19
C SER A 606 26.97 -3.06 -11.91
N ILE A 607 26.47 -4.28 -11.87
CA ILE A 607 25.89 -4.89 -10.67
C ILE A 607 27.04 -5.41 -9.80
N GLU A 608 27.03 -5.09 -8.50
CA GLU A 608 28.01 -5.67 -7.58
C GLU A 608 27.71 -7.16 -7.37
N PRO A 609 28.74 -8.03 -7.26
CA PRO A 609 28.52 -9.45 -7.02
C PRO A 609 27.70 -9.68 -5.73
N PRO A 610 26.78 -10.67 -5.71
CA PRO A 610 25.98 -10.96 -4.53
C PRO A 610 26.89 -11.31 -3.34
N GLY A 611 26.76 -10.54 -2.26
CA GLY A 611 27.47 -10.72 -0.99
C GLY A 611 26.49 -10.81 0.19
N SER A 612 26.98 -10.71 1.43
CA SER A 612 26.15 -10.75 2.64
C SER A 612 25.40 -9.44 2.93
N GLY A 613 25.35 -8.50 1.99
CA GLY A 613 24.70 -7.19 2.12
C GLY A 613 23.62 -6.98 1.06
N ALA A 614 22.90 -5.86 1.16
CA ALA A 614 21.86 -5.50 0.22
C ALA A 614 22.40 -5.41 -1.23
N PRO A 615 21.59 -5.75 -2.26
CA PRO A 615 22.03 -5.72 -3.65
C PRO A 615 22.36 -4.30 -4.11
N ARG A 616 23.42 -4.15 -4.91
CA ARG A 616 23.96 -2.83 -5.30
C ARG A 616 24.23 -2.71 -6.79
N VAL A 617 23.99 -1.52 -7.31
CA VAL A 617 24.32 -1.11 -8.69
C VAL A 617 25.25 0.09 -8.63
N ARG A 618 26.37 0.00 -9.36
CA ARG A 618 27.30 1.11 -9.55
C ARG A 618 27.00 1.79 -10.87
N VAL A 619 26.63 3.05 -10.84
CA VAL A 619 26.35 3.88 -12.03
C VAL A 619 27.46 4.91 -12.18
N THR A 620 28.29 4.74 -13.18
CA THR A 620 29.34 5.69 -13.55
C THR A 620 28.80 6.68 -14.57
N VAL A 621 29.01 7.98 -14.36
CA VAL A 621 28.64 9.06 -15.30
C VAL A 621 29.85 9.90 -15.64
N THR A 622 30.03 10.23 -16.92
CA THR A 622 31.06 11.15 -17.41
C THR A 622 30.45 12.47 -17.92
N PRO A 623 31.17 13.61 -17.79
CA PRO A 623 30.66 14.89 -18.30
C PRO A 623 30.57 14.98 -19.84
N ASP A 624 31.43 14.24 -20.57
CA ASP A 624 31.40 14.18 -22.04
C ASP A 624 31.22 12.73 -22.51
N SER A 625 30.67 12.56 -23.71
CA SER A 625 30.56 11.27 -24.37
C SER A 625 31.89 10.91 -25.05
N ALA A 626 32.44 9.75 -24.70
CA ALA A 626 33.80 9.38 -25.12
C ALA A 626 33.88 8.83 -26.56
N GLY A 627 32.76 8.59 -27.25
CA GLY A 627 32.71 7.88 -28.53
C GLY A 627 32.16 8.70 -29.70
N GLU A 628 32.79 8.54 -30.89
CA GLU A 628 32.16 8.93 -32.15
C GLU A 628 31.03 7.93 -32.47
N LEU A 629 29.82 8.45 -32.70
CA LEU A 629 28.64 7.69 -33.09
C LEU A 629 27.98 8.38 -34.28
N VAL A 630 28.31 7.96 -35.49
CA VAL A 630 27.68 8.50 -36.71
C VAL A 630 26.25 7.95 -36.82
N LEU A 631 25.27 8.85 -36.89
CA LEU A 631 23.86 8.46 -37.05
C LEU A 631 23.62 7.83 -38.42
N SER A 632 22.87 6.73 -38.45
CA SER A 632 22.30 6.22 -39.69
C SER A 632 21.37 7.27 -40.32
N ALA A 633 21.14 7.16 -41.64
CA ALA A 633 20.24 8.07 -42.33
C ALA A 633 18.81 8.07 -41.74
N ALA A 634 18.35 6.93 -41.20
CA ALA A 634 17.04 6.82 -40.56
C ALA A 634 17.00 7.54 -39.19
N GLU A 635 18.03 7.36 -38.35
CA GLU A 635 18.14 8.04 -37.06
C GLU A 635 18.26 9.55 -37.23
N ARG A 636 19.09 9.99 -38.18
CA ARG A 636 19.23 11.40 -38.52
C ARG A 636 17.91 12.01 -38.97
N ARG A 637 17.14 11.33 -39.84
CA ARG A 637 15.81 11.80 -40.26
C ARG A 637 14.85 11.91 -39.08
N ARG A 638 14.79 10.92 -38.19
CA ARG A 638 13.93 10.95 -37.00
C ARG A 638 14.30 12.09 -36.04
N ALA A 639 15.59 12.28 -35.79
CA ALA A 639 16.10 13.31 -34.90
C ALA A 639 16.01 14.74 -35.49
N LEU A 640 15.65 14.88 -36.77
CA LEU A 640 15.38 16.17 -37.43
C LEU A 640 13.90 16.44 -37.68
N ALA A 641 13.08 15.38 -37.72
CA ALA A 641 11.69 15.51 -38.12
C ALA A 641 10.87 16.35 -37.11
N PRO A 642 9.96 17.20 -37.60
CA PRO A 642 8.93 17.77 -36.75
C PRO A 642 8.02 16.66 -36.23
N THR A 643 7.54 16.84 -35.01
CA THR A 643 6.60 15.93 -34.33
C THR A 643 5.57 16.77 -33.57
N ARG A 644 4.56 16.14 -32.97
CA ARG A 644 3.57 16.84 -32.15
C ARG A 644 4.22 17.67 -31.04
N ASP A 645 5.17 17.08 -30.32
CA ASP A 645 5.78 17.72 -29.14
C ASP A 645 6.92 18.67 -29.56
N TYR A 646 7.57 18.39 -30.70
CA TYR A 646 8.62 19.22 -31.30
C TYR A 646 8.21 19.73 -32.70
N PRO A 647 7.32 20.73 -32.81
CA PRO A 647 6.81 21.23 -34.09
C PRO A 647 7.83 22.15 -34.78
N ALA A 648 8.95 21.56 -35.23
CA ALA A 648 10.08 22.28 -35.84
C ALA A 648 9.74 23.01 -37.15
N ASP A 649 8.61 22.68 -37.77
CA ASP A 649 8.08 23.30 -38.98
C ASP A 649 7.03 24.39 -38.72
N ALA A 650 6.66 24.64 -37.47
CA ALA A 650 5.74 25.70 -37.10
C ALA A 650 6.23 27.06 -37.62
N ALA A 651 5.33 27.85 -38.21
CA ALA A 651 5.67 29.13 -38.83
C ALA A 651 6.44 30.05 -37.87
N ARG A 652 5.99 30.14 -36.60
CA ARG A 652 6.60 30.99 -35.60
C ARG A 652 8.02 30.57 -35.21
N VAL A 653 8.28 29.27 -35.17
CA VAL A 653 9.61 28.70 -34.90
C VAL A 653 10.55 29.06 -36.06
N ARG A 654 10.11 28.87 -37.31
CA ARG A 654 10.90 29.20 -38.51
C ARG A 654 11.20 30.68 -38.67
N GLU A 655 10.23 31.55 -38.35
CA GLU A 655 10.40 33.01 -38.39
C GLU A 655 11.44 33.52 -37.39
N LEU A 656 11.46 32.92 -36.20
CA LEU A 656 12.31 33.36 -35.11
C LEU A 656 13.74 32.85 -35.23
N LEU A 657 13.93 31.71 -35.90
CA LEU A 657 15.22 31.04 -35.95
C LEU A 657 16.36 31.91 -36.51
N PRO A 658 16.21 32.66 -37.63
CA PRO A 658 17.26 33.56 -38.12
C PRO A 658 17.62 34.69 -37.15
N VAL A 659 16.68 35.09 -36.27
CA VAL A 659 16.94 36.10 -35.22
C VAL A 659 17.85 35.52 -34.13
N ILE A 660 17.70 34.22 -33.83
CA ILE A 660 18.49 33.53 -32.80
C ILE A 660 19.88 33.18 -33.31
N ILE A 661 19.97 32.53 -34.49
CA ILE A 661 21.22 31.91 -34.97
C ILE A 661 21.92 32.72 -36.06
N GLY A 662 21.28 33.77 -36.61
CA GLY A 662 21.80 34.53 -37.74
C GLY A 662 22.03 33.65 -38.97
N LYS A 663 23.26 33.63 -39.47
CA LYS A 663 23.71 32.78 -40.59
C LYS A 663 24.59 31.61 -40.14
N GLN A 664 24.54 31.25 -38.86
CA GLN A 664 25.39 30.18 -38.33
C GLN A 664 24.98 28.81 -38.88
N THR A 665 25.97 27.97 -39.20
CA THR A 665 25.76 26.60 -39.72
C THR A 665 26.49 25.54 -38.89
N ASP A 666 27.41 25.94 -38.01
CA ASP A 666 28.11 25.04 -37.10
C ASP A 666 27.17 24.58 -35.97
N PRO A 667 26.88 23.26 -35.85
CA PRO A 667 25.96 22.74 -34.84
C PRO A 667 26.30 23.16 -33.41
N ASN A 668 27.58 23.21 -33.05
CA ASN A 668 28.02 23.56 -31.69
C ASN A 668 27.71 25.03 -31.37
N LYS A 669 27.92 25.92 -32.35
CA LYS A 669 27.61 27.34 -32.22
C LYS A 669 26.10 27.60 -32.25
N ILE A 670 25.35 26.86 -33.07
CA ILE A 670 23.88 26.90 -33.08
C ILE A 670 23.35 26.50 -31.71
N ALA A 671 23.82 25.39 -31.14
CA ALA A 671 23.38 24.91 -29.84
C ALA A 671 23.66 25.93 -28.71
N ALA A 672 24.86 26.50 -28.68
CA ALA A 672 25.20 27.54 -27.70
C ALA A 672 24.29 28.78 -27.82
N LEU A 673 23.98 29.23 -29.03
CA LEU A 673 23.08 30.38 -29.27
C LEU A 673 21.64 30.07 -28.86
N VAL A 674 21.13 28.89 -29.23
CA VAL A 674 19.77 28.45 -28.90
C VAL A 674 19.61 28.32 -27.39
N VAL A 675 20.53 27.65 -26.70
CA VAL A 675 20.49 27.48 -25.23
C VAL A 675 20.50 28.83 -24.52
N ALA A 676 21.43 29.72 -24.87
CA ALA A 676 21.52 31.04 -24.27
C ALA A 676 20.25 31.86 -24.50
N TRP A 677 19.65 31.73 -25.69
CA TRP A 677 18.41 32.43 -26.01
C TRP A 677 17.20 31.88 -25.24
N VAL A 678 17.02 30.56 -25.20
CA VAL A 678 15.92 29.90 -24.46
C VAL A 678 16.02 30.23 -22.99
N HIS A 679 17.21 30.08 -22.39
CA HIS A 679 17.45 30.39 -20.98
C HIS A 679 17.04 31.82 -20.62
N LYS A 680 17.38 32.79 -21.49
CA LYS A 680 17.06 34.20 -21.30
C LYS A 680 15.59 34.53 -21.58
N ARG A 681 14.93 33.82 -22.50
CA ARG A 681 13.61 34.17 -23.02
C ARG A 681 12.46 33.55 -22.24
N ILE A 682 12.67 32.34 -21.73
CA ILE A 682 11.67 31.61 -20.96
C ILE A 682 11.84 31.94 -19.49
N ARG A 683 10.73 32.14 -18.78
CA ARG A 683 10.70 32.28 -17.33
C ARG A 683 10.41 30.92 -16.71
N TYR A 684 11.21 30.52 -15.73
CA TYR A 684 11.00 29.28 -15.01
C TYR A 684 9.73 29.36 -14.16
N GLU A 685 8.82 28.42 -14.35
CA GLU A 685 7.53 28.30 -13.66
C GLU A 685 7.09 26.84 -13.73
N ILE A 686 6.79 26.20 -12.60
CA ILE A 686 6.27 24.82 -12.57
C ILE A 686 4.92 24.80 -13.30
N THR A 687 4.74 23.89 -14.26
CA THR A 687 3.49 23.79 -15.00
C THR A 687 2.81 22.43 -14.80
N PRO A 688 1.49 22.39 -14.57
CA PRO A 688 0.78 21.14 -14.26
C PRO A 688 0.58 20.23 -15.49
N ARG A 689 0.84 20.74 -16.70
CA ARG A 689 0.70 19.98 -17.95
C ARG A 689 1.77 20.43 -18.94
N ARG A 690 2.47 19.45 -19.47
CA ARG A 690 3.43 19.63 -20.55
C ARG A 690 2.76 20.12 -21.83
N VAL A 691 3.39 21.05 -22.53
CA VAL A 691 2.93 21.60 -23.82
C VAL A 691 4.00 21.48 -24.91
N ASP A 692 3.61 21.57 -26.18
CA ASP A 692 4.56 21.49 -27.30
C ASP A 692 5.48 22.71 -27.40
N GLY A 693 6.60 22.57 -28.12
CA GLY A 693 7.62 23.62 -28.23
C GLY A 693 7.12 24.95 -28.83
N ALA A 694 6.15 24.94 -29.74
CA ALA A 694 5.58 26.19 -30.27
C ALA A 694 4.74 26.90 -29.20
N LYS A 695 4.00 26.13 -28.39
CA LYS A 695 3.23 26.67 -27.27
C LYS A 695 4.11 27.20 -26.14
N VAL A 696 5.23 26.53 -25.84
CA VAL A 696 6.24 27.06 -24.90
C VAL A 696 6.74 28.43 -25.37
N LEU A 697 7.05 28.56 -26.66
CA LEU A 697 7.50 29.82 -27.25
C LEU A 697 6.46 30.94 -27.12
N GLU A 698 5.18 30.63 -27.30
CA GLU A 698 4.08 31.59 -27.11
C GLU A 698 3.91 32.00 -25.65
N ASN A 699 3.90 31.02 -24.75
CA ASN A 699 3.66 31.23 -23.32
C ASN A 699 4.83 31.98 -22.65
N GLY A 700 6.06 31.73 -23.10
CA GLY A 700 7.27 32.32 -22.53
C GLY A 700 7.57 31.88 -21.10
N ARG A 701 6.98 30.77 -20.65
CA ARG A 701 7.13 30.18 -19.31
C ARG A 701 7.08 28.65 -19.37
N GLY A 702 7.66 27.99 -18.39
CA GLY A 702 7.65 26.53 -18.21
C GLY A 702 8.74 26.04 -17.27
N ASP A 703 8.83 24.74 -17.04
CA ASP A 703 9.87 24.11 -16.23
C ASP A 703 10.96 23.45 -17.10
N CYS A 704 11.85 22.66 -16.50
CA CYS A 704 12.95 22.00 -17.21
C CYS A 704 12.50 21.25 -18.48
N SER A 705 11.30 20.66 -18.47
CA SER A 705 10.71 19.94 -19.59
C SER A 705 10.38 20.87 -20.76
N GLU A 706 9.77 22.03 -20.49
CA GLU A 706 9.47 23.04 -21.52
C GLU A 706 10.74 23.68 -22.09
N TYR A 707 11.75 23.93 -21.25
CA TYR A 707 13.05 24.44 -21.70
C TYR A 707 13.73 23.45 -22.65
N ALA A 708 13.75 22.16 -22.30
CA ALA A 708 14.28 21.09 -23.16
C ALA A 708 13.47 20.97 -24.45
N THR A 709 12.13 20.98 -24.35
CA THR A 709 11.22 20.83 -25.49
C THR A 709 11.40 21.94 -26.52
N LEU A 710 11.45 23.20 -26.09
CA LEU A 710 11.68 24.33 -26.98
C LEU A 710 13.07 24.30 -27.61
N THR A 711 14.09 23.94 -26.82
CA THR A 711 15.48 23.82 -27.30
C THR A 711 15.58 22.77 -28.41
N VAL A 712 15.03 21.56 -28.20
CA VAL A 712 15.00 20.51 -29.22
C VAL A 712 14.24 20.97 -30.47
N THR A 713 13.10 21.65 -30.29
CA THR A 713 12.29 22.18 -31.41
C THR A 713 13.10 23.16 -32.27
N LEU A 714 13.82 24.11 -31.65
CA LEU A 714 14.64 25.11 -32.35
C LEU A 714 15.86 24.48 -33.04
N LEU A 715 16.51 23.51 -32.39
CA LEU A 715 17.65 22.78 -32.97
C LEU A 715 17.24 21.98 -34.21
N ARG A 716 16.13 21.25 -34.13
CA ARG A 716 15.58 20.51 -35.28
C ARG A 716 15.22 21.44 -36.42
N ALA A 717 14.62 22.59 -36.12
CA ALA A 717 14.31 23.62 -37.11
C ALA A 717 15.58 24.19 -37.78
N ALA A 718 16.70 24.25 -37.06
CA ALA A 718 18.01 24.63 -37.57
C ALA A 718 18.73 23.54 -38.36
N GLY A 719 18.13 22.37 -38.54
CA GLY A 719 18.76 21.25 -39.23
C GLY A 719 19.81 20.52 -38.38
N VAL A 720 19.81 20.74 -37.06
CA VAL A 720 20.67 20.03 -36.10
C VAL A 720 19.86 18.87 -35.50
N PRO A 721 20.29 17.60 -35.66
CA PRO A 721 19.59 16.48 -35.05
C PRO A 721 19.59 16.65 -33.53
N ALA A 722 18.41 16.61 -32.91
CA ALA A 722 18.27 16.86 -31.48
C ALA A 722 17.20 15.96 -30.84
N GLN A 723 17.40 15.65 -29.58
CA GLN A 723 16.52 14.82 -28.77
C GLN A 723 16.48 15.36 -27.35
N GLU A 724 15.38 15.07 -26.68
CA GLU A 724 15.26 15.31 -25.25
C GLU A 724 15.93 14.18 -24.47
N ARG A 725 16.35 14.51 -23.26
CA ARG A 725 16.86 13.60 -22.25
C ARG A 725 16.18 13.91 -20.93
N SER A 726 16.00 12.89 -20.11
CA SER A 726 15.38 13.00 -18.80
C SER A 726 16.06 12.05 -17.82
N GLY A 727 15.99 12.41 -16.54
CA GLY A 727 16.52 11.60 -15.46
C GLY A 727 16.68 12.43 -14.21
N MET A 728 17.77 12.22 -13.49
CA MET A 728 18.01 12.90 -12.23
C MET A 728 19.24 13.79 -12.33
N MET A 729 19.15 15.00 -11.79
CA MET A 729 20.22 15.97 -11.71
C MET A 729 20.67 16.14 -10.26
N ALA A 730 21.92 15.79 -9.99
CA ALA A 730 22.56 15.97 -8.70
C ALA A 730 22.97 17.45 -8.50
N SER A 731 22.49 18.06 -7.41
CA SER A 731 22.81 19.42 -7.00
C SER A 731 22.84 19.52 -5.47
N GLY A 732 23.98 19.92 -4.91
CA GLY A 732 24.13 19.97 -3.46
C GLY A 732 23.93 18.58 -2.84
N THR A 733 22.98 18.49 -1.90
CA THR A 733 22.60 17.26 -1.18
C THR A 733 21.49 16.46 -1.86
N ASP A 734 20.97 16.94 -2.99
CA ASP A 734 19.77 16.39 -3.61
C ASP A 734 20.05 15.93 -5.04
N MET A 735 19.30 14.93 -5.48
CA MET A 735 19.26 14.48 -6.85
C MET A 735 17.82 14.63 -7.35
N THR A 736 17.54 15.66 -8.14
CA THR A 736 16.17 16.06 -8.52
C THR A 736 15.79 15.57 -9.91
N ALA A 737 14.53 15.19 -10.12
CA ALA A 737 13.99 14.97 -11.47
C ALA A 737 14.28 16.16 -12.39
N HIS A 738 14.81 15.89 -13.59
CA HIS A 738 15.24 16.93 -14.51
C HIS A 738 15.15 16.48 -15.97
N ALA A 739 14.91 17.44 -16.86
CA ALA A 739 14.92 17.25 -18.31
C ALA A 739 15.89 18.24 -18.97
N TRP A 740 16.59 17.76 -20.01
CA TRP A 740 17.57 18.55 -20.76
C TRP A 740 17.60 18.13 -22.24
N ALA A 741 18.48 18.72 -23.03
CA ALA A 741 18.55 18.48 -24.47
C ALA A 741 19.87 17.81 -24.88
N ALA A 742 19.81 16.98 -25.91
CA ALA A 742 20.97 16.44 -26.62
C ALA A 742 20.91 16.84 -28.09
N TYR A 743 22.06 17.14 -28.68
CA TYR A 743 22.20 17.41 -30.11
C TYR A 743 23.37 16.64 -30.71
N HIS A 744 23.32 16.38 -32.00
CA HIS A 744 24.35 15.66 -32.73
C HIS A 744 25.11 16.59 -33.67
N ASP A 745 26.44 16.64 -33.55
CA ASP A 745 27.29 17.52 -34.35
C ASP A 745 27.72 16.91 -35.71
N GLY A 746 27.20 15.72 -36.03
CA GLY A 746 27.60 14.91 -37.18
C GLY A 746 28.57 13.78 -36.83
N LYS A 747 29.21 13.83 -35.66
CA LYS A 747 30.13 12.80 -35.16
C LYS A 747 29.67 12.18 -33.86
N ARG A 748 29.15 12.96 -32.91
CA ARG A 748 28.77 12.48 -31.58
C ARG A 748 27.61 13.28 -31.00
N TRP A 749 27.00 12.71 -29.96
CA TRP A 749 25.99 13.40 -29.15
C TRP A 749 26.66 14.28 -28.10
N HIS A 750 26.18 15.51 -28.02
CA HIS A 750 26.50 16.48 -26.99
C HIS A 750 25.23 16.80 -26.22
N GLU A 751 25.34 16.91 -24.91
CA GLU A 751 24.22 17.21 -24.03
C GLU A 751 24.38 18.62 -23.46
N ILE A 752 23.28 19.37 -23.42
CA ILE A 752 23.20 20.77 -23.04
C ILE A 752 22.01 20.99 -22.11
N ASP A 753 22.14 21.95 -21.19
CA ASP A 753 21.10 22.25 -20.22
C ASP A 753 20.56 23.67 -20.45
N PRO A 754 19.40 23.81 -21.15
CA PRO A 754 18.79 25.11 -21.37
C PRO A 754 18.25 25.76 -20.10
N THR A 755 17.93 24.97 -19.07
CA THR A 755 17.47 25.47 -17.77
C THR A 755 18.60 26.19 -17.05
N ALA A 756 19.80 25.59 -17.04
CA ALA A 756 21.02 26.20 -16.49
C ALA A 756 21.70 27.20 -17.44
N GLY A 757 21.28 27.25 -18.71
CA GLY A 757 21.89 28.09 -19.75
C GLY A 757 23.29 27.61 -20.17
N THR A 758 23.61 26.34 -19.96
CA THR A 758 24.95 25.78 -20.22
C THR A 758 24.98 24.97 -21.51
N ALA A 759 26.04 25.17 -22.31
CA ALA A 759 26.28 24.40 -23.53
C ALA A 759 26.97 23.04 -23.27
N SER A 760 26.93 22.58 -22.03
CA SER A 760 27.42 21.27 -21.59
C SER A 760 26.71 20.86 -20.30
N VAL A 761 26.51 19.57 -20.10
CA VAL A 761 26.07 18.97 -18.84
C VAL A 761 27.25 18.45 -18.02
N THR A 762 26.97 18.00 -16.79
CA THR A 762 27.99 17.51 -15.86
C THR A 762 27.80 16.01 -15.58
N ALA A 763 28.68 15.41 -14.78
CA ALA A 763 28.44 14.06 -14.25
C ALA A 763 27.27 14.01 -13.25
N GLY A 764 26.73 15.17 -12.83
CA GLY A 764 25.49 15.25 -12.06
C GLY A 764 24.23 14.97 -12.87
N HIS A 765 24.28 14.93 -14.20
CA HIS A 765 23.12 14.60 -15.04
C HIS A 765 23.11 13.10 -15.36
N LEU A 766 22.31 12.34 -14.61
CA LEU A 766 22.12 10.92 -14.80
C LEU A 766 20.84 10.67 -15.59
N GLU A 767 20.96 10.15 -16.80
CA GLU A 767 19.83 9.68 -17.61
C GLU A 767 19.25 8.40 -16.99
N MET A 768 17.97 8.47 -16.65
CA MET A 768 17.20 7.38 -16.04
C MET A 768 15.70 7.68 -16.20
N SER A 769 14.88 6.65 -16.02
CA SER A 769 13.43 6.82 -15.95
C SER A 769 13.07 7.58 -14.67
N VAL A 770 12.69 8.86 -14.82
CA VAL A 770 12.30 9.73 -13.69
C VAL A 770 11.19 9.08 -12.87
N ILE A 771 10.19 8.51 -13.54
CA ILE A 771 9.03 7.93 -12.87
C ILE A 771 9.43 6.69 -12.07
N ASP A 772 10.21 5.78 -12.67
CA ASP A 772 10.61 4.55 -11.97
C ASP A 772 11.54 4.84 -10.78
N VAL A 773 12.39 5.85 -10.90
CA VAL A 773 13.32 6.24 -9.83
C VAL A 773 12.58 6.84 -8.65
N LEU A 774 11.64 7.76 -8.90
CA LEU A 774 10.80 8.33 -7.85
C LEU A 774 9.90 7.28 -7.20
N ALA A 775 9.41 6.30 -7.97
CA ALA A 775 8.61 5.20 -7.46
C ALA A 775 9.43 4.28 -6.54
N LEU A 776 10.64 3.88 -6.95
CA LEU A 776 11.51 3.03 -6.14
C LEU A 776 11.96 3.74 -4.86
N ASP A 777 12.28 5.03 -4.94
CA ASP A 777 12.58 5.86 -3.76
C ASP A 777 11.38 5.91 -2.79
N ALA A 778 10.17 6.12 -3.31
CA ALA A 778 8.94 6.22 -2.51
C ALA A 778 8.62 4.95 -1.71
N VAL A 779 8.98 3.76 -2.21
CA VAL A 779 8.78 2.48 -1.52
C VAL A 779 10.02 2.00 -0.76
N GLY A 780 11.05 2.84 -0.63
CA GLY A 780 12.32 2.48 0.01
C GLY A 780 13.16 1.46 -0.76
N GLY A 781 12.80 1.19 -2.02
CA GLY A 781 13.46 0.23 -2.90
C GLY A 781 14.67 0.79 -3.66
N LEU A 782 15.02 2.06 -3.46
CA LEU A 782 16.23 2.70 -3.99
C LEU A 782 16.83 3.66 -2.97
N LYS A 783 18.15 3.59 -2.78
CA LYS A 783 18.92 4.58 -1.99
C LYS A 783 20.28 4.84 -2.63
N VAL A 784 20.73 6.09 -2.62
CA VAL A 784 22.12 6.44 -2.96
C VAL A 784 22.97 6.33 -1.70
N ILE A 785 23.83 5.32 -1.61
CA ILE A 785 24.58 5.02 -0.38
C ILE A 785 26.02 5.53 -0.40
N ALA A 786 26.60 5.73 -1.59
CA ALA A 786 27.92 6.33 -1.74
C ALA A 786 28.07 7.07 -3.08
N ILE A 787 28.99 8.04 -3.10
CA ILE A 787 29.45 8.70 -4.32
C ILE A 787 30.97 8.74 -4.33
N GLU A 788 31.56 8.11 -5.35
CA GLU A 788 33.00 7.92 -5.54
C GLU A 788 33.57 8.75 -6.71
#